data_AF-A0A9E2FJ23-F1
#
_entry.id   AF-A0A9E2FJ23-F1
#
_cell.length_a   1.000
_cell.length_b   1.000
_cell.length_c   1.000
_cell.angle_alpha   90.00
_cell.angle_beta   90.00
_cell.angle_gamma   90.00
#
_symmetry.space_group_name_H-M   'P 1'
#
loop_
_entity.id
_entity.type
_entity.pdbx_description
1 polymer ?
#
loop_
_entity_poly.entity_id
_entity_poly.type
_entity_poly.pdbx_seq_one_letter_code
_entity_poly.pdbx_strand_id
1 'polypeptide(L)'
;MNARMRIGLAIGVMVAAGSSVVATAEPVHPECVGPATIISGPNSVITIDTTWTAAGSPYVVTSSVVVRNSATLTIEPDVCIRFKADMGMTIGHATLGAGTLVARGTEDSPIIFTTNDPYEVDPPDPALANPGDWVRIYFIDSATDAQFDPSGAYLSGSVLEHVHVDYAGVGPVTAIKGENCSPYLAHCEVSENQGIGIGVTSAGAGDVKIDGCFVHDNAGNGIEVNASAGRSVTIRYCQVYDHPGPTSGRGIDVTAGPFPVTIEYCHVARSSDDGSGPGIRLSGGSNHIVRGNVVEHCSATGNEVRGGGLSISAGTTLVDGNIVRNNSVRAPGSSSSNVVYGGGIHLGSNSDGSTVSNNEITNNTASAGRRAWGGGMWLENASNCTITGNTVTGNSTSYSSTGTNESSHGGGVALYQSGGCAIIGNTVSGNSTSGPSEGDGGGIFLESSGGCVLESNTVTGNSTSPSYGTGGGIALYNSSNCLLKNNSVTGNRTSGQYAWGGGIAMYNSSTGTGSEGKGLWGNTISHNVTTGSAAHGGGILLSESPNTHFDGNAITGNTSGGGMTGGLNLYNSGQWILKSNLITDNTAAVDPGGIYISNSGCPANDPRCRMTDTVVVRNHTNGDTGGIYIYNSPWISFAGDRETCTYNCICENDGYCVYNNTPYNPTGSGDLDARYVKWCTEDPQDIWDGVYDYFDDARLGEVYWDPFVSGTTCEDFDWYAWRDLSIPELAYRPEVPKVICIEISPPDGAETILLEDMPPGGWTVSALSPGCLWEASTEKVKCGPYFTPFPTEVCYTVTPPVDADEEACFAGTISIDGQDWGICGHKCIEPWACPYIPADEPQNYCEGCGDCSCATCEDFRVEGCEVSGYACAWKKDCNDDLAGMTRAAYIWKNGECYCWDEAEENWFPVPCPAPESGCCSDAGDVATLALTVGSASRQFGNPGAVRDLPYVYSAGESFDVTITINPPDGTDAVALEDLPPAGWTVGSMSDGCELGPDTGKVKCGPYFAPDIPVDVTYEVLPPPDATREGCFTGTVSFDGNNQPIVGDAFVPVAHYADCMTGPSGGLFAPPCGALDYDLDGDVDLEDFAGFQRTFCAS
;
A
#
# COMPACT_ATOMS: atom_id res chain seq x y z
N MET A 1 -17.02 -33.09 -33.91
CA MET A 1 -17.97 -33.79 -33.00
C MET A 1 -17.67 -33.20 -31.65
N ASN A 2 -18.37 -32.10 -31.35
CA ASN A 2 -18.01 -31.17 -30.29
C ASN A 2 -18.94 -31.47 -29.12
N ALA A 3 -18.50 -32.30 -28.19
CA ALA A 3 -19.09 -32.32 -26.86
C ALA A 3 -18.32 -31.28 -26.05
N ARG A 4 -18.92 -30.09 -25.86
CA ARG A 4 -18.45 -29.12 -24.87
C ARG A 4 -18.91 -29.63 -23.51
N MET A 5 -17.94 -29.92 -22.65
CA MET A 5 -18.11 -30.51 -21.34
C MET A 5 -18.32 -29.37 -20.35
N ARG A 6 -19.41 -29.39 -19.57
CA ARG A 6 -19.60 -28.52 -18.40
C ARG A 6 -18.45 -28.79 -17.43
N ILE A 7 -17.67 -27.77 -17.08
CA ILE A 7 -16.89 -27.77 -15.84
C ILE A 7 -17.69 -26.91 -14.87
N GLY A 8 -18.75 -27.50 -14.32
CA GLY A 8 -19.23 -27.09 -13.00
C GLY A 8 -18.25 -27.65 -11.98
N LEU A 9 -17.88 -26.83 -11.02
CA LEU A 9 -16.90 -27.08 -9.96
C LEU A 9 -17.15 -28.45 -9.28
N ALA A 10 -16.25 -29.40 -9.50
CA ALA A 10 -16.09 -30.61 -8.68
C ALA A 10 -14.68 -31.17 -8.90
N ILE A 11 -13.66 -30.54 -8.31
CA ILE A 11 -12.35 -31.16 -8.09
C ILE A 11 -12.06 -31.12 -6.61
N GLY A 12 -12.34 -32.25 -5.95
CA GLY A 12 -11.89 -32.58 -4.62
C GLY A 12 -11.99 -34.10 -4.48
N VAL A 13 -10.83 -34.79 -4.54
CA VAL A 13 -10.61 -36.25 -4.42
C VAL A 13 -10.48 -36.98 -5.76
N MET A 14 -9.25 -36.97 -6.30
CA MET A 14 -8.75 -38.06 -7.14
C MET A 14 -7.77 -38.93 -6.32
N VAL A 15 -8.28 -39.91 -5.58
CA VAL A 15 -7.45 -41.03 -5.11
C VAL A 15 -7.50 -42.15 -6.15
N ALA A 16 -6.32 -42.60 -6.53
CA ALA A 16 -6.04 -43.63 -7.53
C ALA A 16 -6.85 -44.93 -7.33
N ALA A 17 -7.66 -45.29 -8.32
CA ALA A 17 -7.67 -46.60 -9.00
C ALA A 17 -8.87 -46.65 -9.98
N GLY A 18 -8.61 -47.17 -11.19
CA GLY A 18 -9.51 -47.01 -12.34
C GLY A 18 -10.95 -47.47 -12.15
N SER A 19 -11.88 -46.58 -12.45
CA SER A 19 -13.26 -46.86 -12.86
C SER A 19 -13.75 -45.65 -13.66
N SER A 20 -14.26 -45.89 -14.87
CA SER A 20 -14.79 -44.85 -15.76
C SER A 20 -16.03 -44.22 -15.14
N VAL A 21 -15.93 -42.95 -14.70
CA VAL A 21 -17.08 -42.15 -14.31
C VAL A 21 -17.77 -41.64 -15.57
N VAL A 22 -18.99 -42.09 -15.81
CA VAL A 22 -19.89 -41.49 -16.80
C VAL A 22 -20.55 -40.30 -16.12
N ALA A 23 -20.17 -39.09 -16.49
CA ALA A 23 -20.83 -37.86 -16.04
C ALA A 23 -22.24 -37.81 -16.64
N THR A 24 -23.25 -37.64 -15.79
CA THR A 24 -24.64 -37.40 -16.19
C THR A 24 -24.86 -35.90 -16.34
N ALA A 25 -25.41 -35.46 -17.48
CA ALA A 25 -25.83 -34.07 -17.70
C ALA A 25 -26.83 -33.63 -16.60
N GLU A 26 -26.74 -32.40 -16.12
CA GLU A 26 -27.72 -31.87 -15.15
C GLU A 26 -29.13 -31.77 -15.77
N PRO A 27 -30.19 -31.84 -14.97
CA PRO A 27 -31.55 -31.81 -15.47
C PRO A 27 -31.93 -30.43 -16.02
N VAL A 28 -32.78 -30.42 -17.04
CA VAL A 28 -33.63 -29.27 -17.41
C VAL A 28 -34.40 -28.74 -16.19
N HIS A 29 -34.76 -27.46 -16.19
CA HIS A 29 -35.58 -26.83 -15.14
C HIS A 29 -36.83 -27.68 -14.80
N PRO A 30 -36.94 -28.24 -13.58
CA PRO A 30 -38.01 -29.17 -13.25
C PRO A 30 -39.39 -28.50 -13.16
N GLU A 31 -39.46 -27.25 -12.71
CA GLU A 31 -40.65 -26.39 -12.74
C GLU A 31 -41.15 -26.14 -14.17
N CYS A 32 -40.26 -26.28 -15.15
CA CYS A 32 -40.62 -26.25 -16.55
C CYS A 32 -41.15 -27.58 -17.06
N VAL A 33 -41.52 -28.60 -16.26
CA VAL A 33 -42.10 -29.87 -16.77
C VAL A 33 -43.61 -29.94 -16.51
N GLY A 34 -44.41 -30.17 -17.55
CA GLY A 34 -45.86 -30.30 -17.40
C GLY A 34 -46.69 -29.85 -18.60
N PRO A 35 -48.03 -29.93 -18.47
CA PRO A 35 -48.98 -29.50 -19.51
C PRO A 35 -48.93 -27.98 -19.68
N ALA A 36 -48.70 -27.52 -20.92
CA ALA A 36 -48.42 -26.11 -21.19
C ALA A 36 -49.65 -25.29 -21.60
N THR A 37 -49.67 -24.02 -21.19
CA THR A 37 -50.53 -22.99 -21.76
C THR A 37 -49.91 -22.43 -23.04
N ILE A 38 -50.56 -22.61 -24.19
CA ILE A 38 -50.03 -22.15 -25.48
C ILE A 38 -50.32 -20.66 -25.71
N ILE A 39 -49.26 -19.87 -25.88
CA ILE A 39 -49.33 -18.47 -26.32
C ILE A 39 -49.12 -18.42 -27.83
N SER A 40 -50.18 -18.07 -28.57
CA SER A 40 -50.20 -18.08 -30.04
C SER A 40 -51.11 -16.99 -30.61
N GLY A 41 -50.82 -16.54 -31.83
CA GLY A 41 -51.69 -15.66 -32.61
C GLY A 41 -52.15 -14.42 -31.82
N PRO A 42 -53.46 -14.16 -31.67
CA PRO A 42 -53.94 -12.97 -30.97
C PRO A 42 -53.59 -12.95 -29.47
N ASN A 43 -53.34 -14.10 -28.84
CA ASN A 43 -53.01 -14.18 -27.41
C ASN A 43 -51.57 -13.76 -27.11
N SER A 44 -50.70 -13.62 -28.12
CA SER A 44 -49.33 -13.11 -27.93
C SER A 44 -49.29 -11.57 -27.88
N VAL A 45 -50.40 -10.88 -28.15
CA VAL A 45 -50.46 -9.41 -28.12
C VAL A 45 -51.26 -8.96 -26.90
N ILE A 46 -50.56 -8.50 -25.86
CA ILE A 46 -51.13 -8.06 -24.59
C ILE A 46 -51.41 -6.56 -24.66
N THR A 47 -52.68 -6.18 -24.61
CA THR A 47 -53.15 -4.78 -24.71
C THR A 47 -53.98 -4.30 -23.53
N ILE A 48 -54.18 -5.17 -22.54
CA ILE A 48 -54.79 -4.90 -21.23
C ILE A 48 -53.96 -5.60 -20.16
N ASP A 49 -54.03 -5.12 -18.92
CA ASP A 49 -53.31 -5.75 -17.81
C ASP A 49 -53.62 -7.24 -17.71
N THR A 50 -52.57 -8.04 -17.66
CA THR A 50 -52.63 -9.50 -17.73
C THR A 50 -51.67 -10.09 -16.71
N THR A 51 -52.11 -11.15 -16.03
CA THR A 51 -51.27 -11.90 -15.10
C THR A 51 -51.03 -13.30 -15.63
N TRP A 52 -49.77 -13.72 -15.69
CA TRP A 52 -49.37 -15.11 -15.86
C TRP A 52 -49.10 -15.72 -14.49
N THR A 53 -49.81 -16.80 -14.19
CA THR A 53 -49.87 -17.41 -12.86
C THR A 53 -49.16 -18.76 -12.85
N ALA A 54 -48.66 -19.18 -11.69
CA ALA A 54 -48.02 -20.50 -11.54
C ALA A 54 -48.97 -21.64 -11.99
N ALA A 55 -50.27 -21.51 -11.74
CA ALA A 55 -51.29 -22.49 -12.17
C ALA A 55 -51.44 -22.60 -13.71
N GLY A 56 -51.02 -21.58 -14.47
CA GLY A 56 -51.00 -21.61 -15.93
C GLY A 56 -49.64 -22.01 -16.52
N SER A 57 -48.61 -22.13 -15.67
CA SER A 57 -47.26 -22.54 -16.06
C SER A 57 -47.23 -24.04 -16.41
N PRO A 58 -46.39 -24.48 -17.37
CA PRO A 58 -45.51 -23.66 -18.22
C PRO A 58 -46.25 -22.96 -19.37
N TYR A 59 -45.81 -21.75 -19.72
CA TYR A 59 -46.31 -21.02 -20.88
C TYR A 59 -45.43 -21.29 -22.11
N VAL A 60 -45.98 -21.86 -23.18
CA VAL A 60 -45.22 -22.12 -24.42
C VAL A 60 -45.53 -21.07 -25.47
N VAL A 61 -44.52 -20.27 -25.80
CA VAL A 61 -44.59 -19.16 -26.77
C VAL A 61 -44.34 -19.70 -28.18
N THR A 62 -45.40 -19.65 -29.01
CA THR A 62 -45.37 -20.07 -30.42
C THR A 62 -45.60 -18.90 -31.39
N SER A 63 -45.78 -17.70 -30.85
CA SER A 63 -45.81 -16.42 -31.56
C SER A 63 -45.23 -15.36 -30.62
N SER A 64 -44.29 -14.54 -31.08
CA SER A 64 -43.61 -13.55 -30.23
C SER A 64 -44.60 -12.68 -29.46
N VAL A 65 -44.28 -12.46 -28.18
CA VAL A 65 -45.13 -11.71 -27.26
C VAL A 65 -44.88 -10.22 -27.42
N VAL A 66 -45.92 -9.40 -27.43
CA VAL A 66 -45.84 -7.94 -27.46
C VAL A 66 -46.76 -7.35 -26.40
N VAL A 67 -46.18 -6.69 -25.40
CA VAL A 67 -46.91 -5.94 -24.36
C VAL A 67 -46.96 -4.47 -24.75
N ARG A 68 -48.15 -3.91 -24.95
CA ARG A 68 -48.33 -2.53 -25.47
C ARG A 68 -49.64 -1.90 -24.99
N ASN A 69 -49.94 -0.69 -25.46
CA ASN A 69 -51.18 0.03 -25.15
C ASN A 69 -51.36 0.31 -23.64
N SER A 70 -50.26 0.68 -22.97
CA SER A 70 -50.16 0.93 -21.52
C SER A 70 -50.52 -0.28 -20.64
N ALA A 71 -50.51 -1.49 -21.21
CA ALA A 71 -50.76 -2.71 -20.48
C ALA A 71 -49.54 -3.12 -19.65
N THR A 72 -49.81 -3.74 -18.50
CA THR A 72 -48.82 -4.41 -17.66
C THR A 72 -48.98 -5.92 -17.77
N LEU A 73 -47.91 -6.61 -18.15
CA LEU A 73 -47.80 -8.06 -17.94
C LEU A 73 -47.15 -8.29 -16.57
N THR A 74 -47.91 -8.89 -15.64
CA THR A 74 -47.40 -9.35 -14.35
C THR A 74 -47.16 -10.85 -14.43
N ILE A 75 -45.98 -11.31 -14.01
CA ILE A 75 -45.63 -12.74 -13.96
C ILE A 75 -45.39 -13.08 -12.49
N GLU A 76 -46.16 -14.03 -11.97
CA GLU A 76 -46.04 -14.52 -10.60
C GLU A 76 -44.75 -15.38 -10.43
N PRO A 77 -44.22 -15.52 -9.20
CA PRO A 77 -43.17 -16.49 -8.87
C PRO A 77 -43.50 -17.91 -9.36
N ASP A 78 -42.46 -18.73 -9.57
CA ASP A 78 -42.55 -20.14 -10.00
C ASP A 78 -43.17 -20.34 -11.42
N VAL A 79 -43.19 -19.28 -12.23
CA VAL A 79 -43.67 -19.36 -13.62
C VAL A 79 -42.51 -19.67 -14.57
N CYS A 80 -42.59 -20.82 -15.25
CA CYS A 80 -41.79 -21.12 -16.42
C CYS A 80 -42.44 -20.65 -17.75
N ILE A 81 -41.63 -20.07 -18.63
CA ILE A 81 -41.97 -19.60 -19.98
C ILE A 81 -40.97 -20.20 -20.97
N ARG A 82 -41.49 -21.00 -21.90
CA ARG A 82 -40.70 -21.72 -22.90
C ARG A 82 -40.91 -21.11 -24.28
N PHE A 83 -39.84 -20.73 -24.97
CA PHE A 83 -39.90 -20.15 -26.30
C PHE A 83 -39.56 -21.17 -27.37
N LYS A 84 -40.38 -21.24 -28.43
CA LYS A 84 -39.98 -21.93 -29.66
C LYS A 84 -38.91 -21.14 -30.42
N ALA A 85 -38.22 -21.85 -31.33
CA ALA A 85 -37.31 -21.28 -32.31
C ALA A 85 -37.77 -19.92 -32.87
N ASP A 86 -36.85 -18.95 -32.89
CA ASP A 86 -37.06 -17.58 -33.41
C ASP A 86 -38.13 -16.73 -32.69
N MET A 87 -38.67 -17.19 -31.56
CA MET A 87 -39.65 -16.43 -30.77
C MET A 87 -38.96 -15.53 -29.73
N GLY A 88 -39.64 -14.46 -29.33
CA GLY A 88 -39.15 -13.57 -28.27
C GLY A 88 -40.28 -12.78 -27.61
N MET A 89 -39.92 -11.85 -26.74
CA MET A 89 -40.85 -10.96 -26.03
C MET A 89 -40.43 -9.51 -26.22
N THR A 90 -41.37 -8.65 -26.63
CA THR A 90 -41.16 -7.21 -26.79
C THR A 90 -42.05 -6.43 -25.82
N ILE A 91 -41.45 -5.54 -25.04
CA ILE A 91 -42.14 -4.65 -24.11
C ILE A 91 -42.15 -3.24 -24.71
N GLY A 92 -43.36 -2.71 -24.92
CA GLY A 92 -43.61 -1.48 -25.65
C GLY A 92 -43.86 -1.69 -27.15
N HIS A 93 -44.30 -0.63 -27.83
CA HIS A 93 -44.44 -0.61 -29.28
C HIS A 93 -44.25 0.80 -29.86
N ALA A 94 -43.39 0.93 -30.88
CA ALA A 94 -42.96 2.23 -31.44
C ALA A 94 -44.10 3.19 -31.81
N THR A 95 -45.27 2.67 -32.20
CA THR A 95 -46.44 3.48 -32.58
C THR A 95 -47.71 3.20 -31.79
N LEU A 96 -47.73 2.17 -30.94
CA LEU A 96 -48.97 1.68 -30.29
C LEU A 96 -48.94 1.85 -28.76
N GLY A 97 -48.00 2.66 -28.27
CA GLY A 97 -47.92 3.05 -26.87
C GLY A 97 -47.04 2.13 -26.03
N ALA A 98 -46.91 2.53 -24.76
CA ALA A 98 -46.04 1.90 -23.80
C ALA A 98 -46.49 0.48 -23.41
N GLY A 99 -45.58 -0.28 -22.83
CA GLY A 99 -45.84 -1.56 -22.17
C GLY A 99 -44.97 -1.68 -20.92
N THR A 100 -45.44 -2.45 -19.94
CA THR A 100 -44.73 -2.69 -18.69
C THR A 100 -44.61 -4.19 -18.44
N LEU A 101 -43.42 -4.65 -18.04
CA LEU A 101 -43.21 -6.03 -17.56
C LEU A 101 -42.85 -5.99 -16.08
N VAL A 102 -43.64 -6.69 -15.26
CA VAL A 102 -43.36 -6.91 -13.84
C VAL A 102 -43.17 -8.41 -13.63
N ALA A 103 -41.92 -8.85 -13.63
CA ALA A 103 -41.53 -10.23 -13.33
C ALA A 103 -40.72 -10.21 -12.03
N ARG A 104 -41.36 -10.61 -10.93
CA ARG A 104 -40.75 -10.61 -9.60
C ARG A 104 -40.93 -11.99 -8.98
N GLY A 105 -39.94 -12.84 -9.20
CA GLY A 105 -39.81 -14.12 -8.50
C GLY A 105 -39.28 -13.91 -7.08
N THR A 106 -38.92 -15.01 -6.45
CA THR A 106 -38.15 -15.04 -5.20
C THR A 106 -36.98 -16.00 -5.37
N GLU A 107 -36.00 -15.96 -4.47
CA GLU A 107 -34.88 -16.91 -4.47
C GLU A 107 -35.34 -18.37 -4.49
N ASP A 108 -36.32 -18.72 -3.65
CA ASP A 108 -36.92 -20.06 -3.60
C ASP A 108 -37.87 -20.39 -4.76
N SER A 109 -38.28 -19.40 -5.54
CA SER A 109 -39.32 -19.55 -6.58
C SER A 109 -39.04 -18.59 -7.74
N PRO A 110 -37.95 -18.82 -8.49
CA PRO A 110 -37.58 -17.96 -9.59
C PRO A 110 -38.58 -18.04 -10.73
N ILE A 111 -38.58 -17.01 -11.59
CA ILE A 111 -39.31 -17.03 -12.86
C ILE A 111 -38.33 -17.45 -13.96
N ILE A 112 -38.69 -18.45 -14.76
CA ILE A 112 -37.79 -19.04 -15.77
C ILE A 112 -38.20 -18.66 -17.18
N PHE A 113 -37.29 -18.08 -17.96
CA PHE A 113 -37.41 -17.85 -19.40
C PHE A 113 -36.39 -18.73 -20.13
N THR A 114 -36.85 -19.72 -20.90
CA THR A 114 -35.96 -20.73 -21.49
C THR A 114 -36.45 -21.22 -22.86
N THR A 115 -35.66 -22.08 -23.52
CA THR A 115 -36.02 -22.76 -24.78
C THR A 115 -37.08 -23.84 -24.56
N ASN A 116 -37.95 -24.05 -25.54
CA ASN A 116 -38.92 -25.15 -25.53
C ASN A 116 -38.34 -26.50 -25.97
N ASP A 117 -37.21 -26.50 -26.68
CA ASP A 117 -36.68 -27.67 -27.39
C ASP A 117 -36.42 -28.89 -26.48
N PRO A 118 -35.82 -28.75 -25.28
CA PRO A 118 -35.63 -29.86 -24.35
C PRO A 118 -36.92 -30.55 -23.91
N TYR A 119 -38.04 -29.83 -23.92
CA TYR A 119 -39.32 -30.29 -23.41
C TYR A 119 -40.27 -30.80 -24.51
N GLU A 120 -39.81 -30.83 -25.77
CA GLU A 120 -40.58 -31.44 -26.88
C GLU A 120 -40.50 -32.97 -26.90
N VAL A 121 -39.64 -33.54 -26.06
CA VAL A 121 -39.45 -34.99 -25.88
C VAL A 121 -39.80 -35.41 -24.44
N ASP A 122 -40.21 -36.67 -24.27
CA ASP A 122 -40.59 -37.24 -22.98
C ASP A 122 -39.78 -38.54 -22.72
N PRO A 123 -38.89 -38.58 -21.70
CA PRO A 123 -38.57 -37.47 -20.78
C PRO A 123 -37.82 -36.33 -21.48
N PRO A 124 -37.83 -35.11 -20.90
CA PRO A 124 -37.06 -33.98 -21.43
C PRO A 124 -35.58 -34.31 -21.63
N ASP A 125 -34.99 -33.77 -22.71
CA ASP A 125 -33.58 -33.99 -23.08
C ASP A 125 -32.79 -32.66 -23.05
N PRO A 126 -31.99 -32.41 -22.00
CA PRO A 126 -31.16 -31.21 -21.90
C PRO A 126 -30.20 -31.03 -23.09
N ALA A 127 -29.82 -32.11 -23.78
CA ALA A 127 -28.91 -32.03 -24.93
C ALA A 127 -29.51 -31.31 -26.15
N LEU A 128 -30.82 -31.03 -26.12
CA LEU A 128 -31.52 -30.25 -27.14
C LEU A 128 -31.52 -28.75 -26.85
N ALA A 129 -31.13 -28.29 -25.65
CA ALA A 129 -30.98 -26.87 -25.36
C ALA A 129 -29.71 -26.34 -26.03
N ASN A 130 -29.83 -25.30 -26.84
CA ASN A 130 -28.67 -24.64 -27.43
C ASN A 130 -28.73 -23.13 -27.23
N PRO A 131 -27.59 -22.47 -26.97
CA PRO A 131 -27.51 -21.02 -27.00
C PRO A 131 -28.06 -20.46 -28.31
N GLY A 132 -29.03 -19.55 -28.23
CA GLY A 132 -29.67 -18.94 -29.39
C GLY A 132 -30.86 -19.72 -29.94
N ASP A 133 -31.48 -20.59 -29.15
CA ASP A 133 -32.73 -21.26 -29.53
C ASP A 133 -33.91 -20.28 -29.62
N TRP A 134 -33.86 -19.17 -28.87
CA TRP A 134 -34.89 -18.12 -28.93
C TRP A 134 -34.26 -16.73 -28.94
N VAL A 135 -35.05 -15.71 -29.28
CA VAL A 135 -34.50 -14.40 -29.67
C VAL A 135 -34.00 -13.62 -28.45
N ARG A 136 -34.90 -13.04 -27.64
CA ARG A 136 -34.58 -12.20 -26.46
C ARG A 136 -35.83 -11.69 -25.74
N ILE A 137 -35.63 -11.08 -24.58
CA ILE A 137 -36.54 -10.12 -23.95
C ILE A 137 -36.10 -8.71 -24.36
N TYR A 138 -36.97 -7.99 -25.07
CA TYR A 138 -36.66 -6.71 -25.69
C TYR A 138 -37.53 -5.57 -25.16
N PHE A 139 -36.93 -4.73 -24.34
CA PHE A 139 -37.51 -3.44 -23.95
C PHE A 139 -37.13 -2.40 -24.99
N ILE A 140 -38.12 -1.81 -25.64
CA ILE A 140 -37.88 -0.69 -26.58
C ILE A 140 -38.11 0.65 -25.86
N ASP A 141 -37.80 1.77 -26.52
CA ASP A 141 -37.89 3.12 -25.96
C ASP A 141 -39.21 3.44 -25.27
N SER A 142 -40.33 2.92 -25.79
CA SER A 142 -41.66 3.11 -25.18
C SER A 142 -41.94 2.24 -23.95
N ALA A 143 -41.07 1.31 -23.58
CA ALA A 143 -41.23 0.52 -22.36
C ALA A 143 -41.21 1.43 -21.14
N THR A 144 -42.01 1.11 -20.12
CA THR A 144 -42.03 1.92 -18.89
C THR A 144 -40.72 1.71 -18.12
N ASP A 145 -39.92 2.77 -18.00
CA ASP A 145 -38.69 2.80 -17.19
C ASP A 145 -38.96 2.49 -15.72
N ALA A 146 -38.00 1.84 -15.06
CA ALA A 146 -38.02 1.71 -13.61
C ALA A 146 -37.89 3.09 -12.94
N GLN A 147 -38.60 3.27 -11.84
CA GLN A 147 -38.56 4.47 -11.00
C GLN A 147 -38.13 4.08 -9.59
N PHE A 148 -37.33 4.93 -8.97
CA PHE A 148 -36.80 4.70 -7.63
C PHE A 148 -37.14 5.88 -6.72
N ASP A 149 -37.25 5.62 -5.42
CA ASP A 149 -37.33 6.67 -4.42
C ASP A 149 -35.95 7.29 -4.14
N PRO A 150 -35.87 8.38 -3.34
CA PRO A 150 -34.58 9.00 -2.99
C PRO A 150 -33.60 8.09 -2.24
N SER A 151 -34.06 6.99 -1.63
CA SER A 151 -33.20 5.97 -0.99
C SER A 151 -32.68 4.92 -1.99
N GLY A 152 -33.14 4.99 -3.24
CA GLY A 152 -32.79 4.07 -4.30
C GLY A 152 -33.63 2.79 -4.33
N ALA A 153 -34.71 2.69 -3.54
CA ALA A 153 -35.63 1.55 -3.57
C ALA A 153 -36.57 1.63 -4.77
N TYR A 154 -36.89 0.48 -5.36
CA TYR A 154 -37.77 0.39 -6.52
C TYR A 154 -39.22 0.78 -6.18
N LEU A 155 -39.86 1.60 -7.02
CA LEU A 155 -41.24 2.06 -6.84
C LEU A 155 -42.20 1.47 -7.87
N SER A 156 -41.85 1.54 -9.15
CA SER A 156 -42.73 1.16 -10.26
C SER A 156 -41.95 1.10 -11.58
N GLY A 157 -42.57 0.55 -12.62
CA GLY A 157 -41.99 0.47 -13.97
C GLY A 157 -41.75 -0.97 -14.39
N SER A 158 -40.83 -1.17 -15.33
CA SER A 158 -40.42 -2.51 -15.73
C SER A 158 -39.33 -3.05 -14.81
N VAL A 159 -39.49 -4.30 -14.37
CA VAL A 159 -38.57 -4.98 -13.45
C VAL A 159 -38.47 -6.47 -13.76
N LEU A 160 -37.24 -6.99 -13.72
CA LEU A 160 -36.94 -8.41 -13.56
C LEU A 160 -36.22 -8.57 -12.22
N GLU A 161 -36.81 -9.35 -11.33
CA GLU A 161 -36.25 -9.67 -10.01
C GLU A 161 -36.37 -11.18 -9.77
N HIS A 162 -35.27 -11.88 -9.42
CA HIS A 162 -35.23 -13.36 -9.31
C HIS A 162 -35.77 -14.07 -10.57
N VAL A 163 -35.16 -13.72 -11.71
CA VAL A 163 -35.51 -14.24 -13.03
C VAL A 163 -34.32 -14.96 -13.66
N HIS A 164 -34.56 -16.13 -14.24
CA HIS A 164 -33.57 -16.88 -15.03
C HIS A 164 -33.86 -16.68 -16.52
N VAL A 165 -32.83 -16.34 -17.30
CA VAL A 165 -32.92 -16.15 -18.75
C VAL A 165 -31.83 -16.95 -19.44
N ASP A 166 -32.23 -18.10 -20.01
CA ASP A 166 -31.32 -19.09 -20.53
C ASP A 166 -31.51 -19.35 -22.03
N TYR A 167 -30.42 -19.63 -22.75
CA TYR A 167 -30.44 -20.10 -24.15
C TYR A 167 -31.01 -19.12 -25.19
N ALA A 168 -31.11 -17.83 -24.89
CA ALA A 168 -31.53 -16.79 -25.82
C ALA A 168 -30.39 -16.36 -26.77
N GLY A 169 -30.67 -15.38 -27.64
CA GLY A 169 -29.64 -14.66 -28.39
C GLY A 169 -29.47 -15.06 -29.87
N VAL A 170 -30.52 -15.51 -30.56
CA VAL A 170 -30.47 -15.84 -32.01
C VAL A 170 -29.72 -14.77 -32.81
N GLY A 171 -28.62 -15.14 -33.48
CA GLY A 171 -27.92 -14.21 -34.38
C GLY A 171 -27.12 -13.14 -33.63
N PRO A 172 -26.16 -13.59 -32.80
CA PRO A 172 -25.61 -12.94 -31.59
C PRO A 172 -26.33 -11.67 -31.08
N VAL A 173 -27.63 -11.74 -30.78
CA VAL A 173 -28.34 -10.62 -30.14
C VAL A 173 -28.28 -10.72 -28.61
N THR A 174 -28.42 -9.59 -27.92
CA THR A 174 -28.51 -9.53 -26.46
C THR A 174 -29.75 -10.27 -25.92
N ALA A 175 -29.59 -11.09 -24.88
CA ALA A 175 -30.66 -11.86 -24.24
C ALA A 175 -31.68 -10.98 -23.49
N ILE A 176 -31.21 -10.05 -22.66
CA ILE A 176 -32.03 -8.99 -22.05
C ILE A 176 -31.59 -7.64 -22.64
N LYS A 177 -32.39 -7.10 -23.56
CA LYS A 177 -32.07 -5.86 -24.28
C LYS A 177 -32.95 -4.70 -23.83
N GLY A 178 -32.35 -3.65 -23.28
CA GLY A 178 -32.95 -2.32 -23.15
C GLY A 178 -32.48 -1.39 -24.28
N GLU A 179 -33.40 -0.92 -25.12
CA GLU A 179 -33.13 0.11 -26.14
C GLU A 179 -33.84 1.40 -25.77
N ASN A 180 -33.06 2.38 -25.33
CA ASN A 180 -33.47 3.69 -24.80
C ASN A 180 -34.42 3.61 -23.61
N CYS A 181 -34.34 2.53 -22.85
CA CYS A 181 -35.10 2.30 -21.64
C CYS A 181 -34.21 1.67 -20.55
N SER A 182 -34.72 1.68 -19.32
CA SER A 182 -34.01 1.33 -18.09
C SER A 182 -34.90 0.43 -17.21
N PRO A 183 -35.11 -0.84 -17.59
CA PRO A 183 -35.71 -1.80 -16.66
C PRO A 183 -34.78 -1.99 -15.45
N TYR A 184 -35.35 -2.19 -14.26
CA TYR A 184 -34.56 -2.60 -13.10
C TYR A 184 -34.28 -4.10 -13.20
N LEU A 185 -33.00 -4.48 -13.14
CA LEU A 185 -32.57 -5.87 -13.15
C LEU A 185 -31.93 -6.17 -11.79
N ALA A 186 -32.56 -7.07 -11.04
CA ALA A 186 -32.15 -7.40 -9.69
C ALA A 186 -32.11 -8.92 -9.50
N HIS A 187 -31.04 -9.48 -8.93
CA HIS A 187 -30.99 -10.90 -8.55
C HIS A 187 -31.38 -11.87 -9.68
N CYS A 188 -31.04 -11.52 -10.93
CA CYS A 188 -31.37 -12.34 -12.09
C CYS A 188 -30.20 -13.25 -12.46
N GLU A 189 -30.50 -14.46 -12.92
CA GLU A 189 -29.54 -15.36 -13.57
C GLU A 189 -29.68 -15.24 -15.09
N VAL A 190 -28.58 -14.99 -15.79
CA VAL A 190 -28.56 -14.83 -17.26
C VAL A 190 -27.46 -15.70 -17.83
N SER A 191 -27.84 -16.86 -18.37
CA SER A 191 -26.92 -17.95 -18.65
C SER A 191 -27.02 -18.53 -20.06
N GLU A 192 -25.93 -19.11 -20.56
CA GLU A 192 -25.89 -19.92 -21.78
C GLU A 192 -26.50 -19.23 -23.03
N ASN A 193 -26.39 -17.90 -23.16
CA ASN A 193 -26.94 -17.16 -24.29
C ASN A 193 -25.94 -17.03 -25.45
N GLN A 194 -26.42 -16.99 -26.71
CA GLN A 194 -25.56 -16.90 -27.90
C GLN A 194 -24.99 -15.47 -28.16
N GLY A 195 -25.48 -14.46 -27.44
CA GLY A 195 -24.99 -13.09 -27.54
C GLY A 195 -24.64 -12.51 -26.17
N ILE A 196 -24.80 -11.19 -26.04
CA ILE A 196 -24.59 -10.48 -24.77
C ILE A 196 -25.67 -10.93 -23.75
N GLY A 197 -25.31 -11.14 -22.48
CA GLY A 197 -26.28 -11.45 -21.43
C GLY A 197 -27.25 -10.28 -21.20
N ILE A 198 -26.75 -9.19 -20.64
CA ILE A 198 -27.52 -7.98 -20.35
C ILE A 198 -26.96 -6.82 -21.17
N GLY A 199 -27.82 -6.15 -21.95
CA GLY A 199 -27.40 -5.03 -22.80
C GLY A 199 -28.36 -3.86 -22.73
N VAL A 200 -27.87 -2.70 -22.33
CA VAL A 200 -28.65 -1.45 -22.29
C VAL A 200 -28.00 -0.41 -23.20
N THR A 201 -28.72 0.06 -24.21
CA THR A 201 -28.30 1.21 -25.03
C THR A 201 -29.20 2.38 -24.68
N SER A 202 -28.66 3.51 -24.20
CA SER A 202 -29.48 4.67 -23.83
C SER A 202 -29.08 5.95 -24.58
N ALA A 203 -29.99 6.47 -25.38
CA ALA A 203 -29.99 7.84 -25.92
C ALA A 203 -31.06 8.71 -25.23
N GLY A 204 -31.70 8.22 -24.16
CA GLY A 204 -32.75 8.91 -23.40
C GLY A 204 -33.38 8.16 -22.21
N ALA A 205 -32.75 7.09 -21.70
CA ALA A 205 -33.32 6.23 -20.65
C ALA A 205 -33.31 6.85 -19.24
N GLY A 206 -34.06 6.24 -18.31
CA GLY A 206 -33.95 6.38 -16.84
C GLY A 206 -32.57 6.00 -16.26
N ASP A 207 -32.45 5.99 -14.92
CA ASP A 207 -31.23 5.51 -14.26
C ASP A 207 -31.09 4.00 -14.49
N VAL A 208 -29.95 3.56 -15.02
CA VAL A 208 -29.70 2.14 -15.27
C VAL A 208 -29.19 1.51 -13.99
N LYS A 209 -29.93 0.52 -13.44
CA LYS A 209 -29.53 -0.23 -12.26
C LYS A 209 -29.55 -1.73 -12.53
N ILE A 210 -28.39 -2.36 -12.32
CA ILE A 210 -28.17 -3.80 -12.39
C ILE A 210 -27.54 -4.21 -11.06
N ASP A 211 -28.18 -5.15 -10.36
CA ASP A 211 -27.95 -5.35 -8.93
C ASP A 211 -28.05 -6.82 -8.55
N GLY A 212 -27.00 -7.42 -7.99
CA GLY A 212 -27.06 -8.80 -7.52
C GLY A 212 -27.24 -9.86 -8.62
N CYS A 213 -27.03 -9.52 -9.90
CA CYS A 213 -27.24 -10.46 -10.99
C CYS A 213 -26.08 -11.45 -11.14
N PHE A 214 -26.40 -12.70 -11.49
CA PHE A 214 -25.45 -13.73 -11.88
C PHE A 214 -25.50 -13.92 -13.39
N VAL A 215 -24.41 -13.55 -14.09
CA VAL A 215 -24.34 -13.52 -15.55
C VAL A 215 -23.17 -14.39 -15.98
N HIS A 216 -23.44 -15.51 -16.65
CA HIS A 216 -22.38 -16.46 -16.96
C HIS A 216 -22.60 -17.25 -18.26
N ASP A 217 -21.55 -17.85 -18.79
CA ASP A 217 -21.59 -18.74 -19.95
C ASP A 217 -22.25 -18.14 -21.21
N ASN A 218 -22.25 -16.80 -21.31
CA ASN A 218 -22.77 -16.10 -22.47
C ASN A 218 -21.68 -15.94 -23.53
N ALA A 219 -22.02 -16.16 -24.80
CA ALA A 219 -21.06 -16.10 -25.89
C ALA A 219 -20.66 -14.67 -26.31
N GLY A 220 -21.32 -13.64 -25.77
CA GLY A 220 -20.95 -12.23 -25.89
C GLY A 220 -20.52 -11.63 -24.55
N ASN A 221 -20.58 -10.30 -24.42
CA ASN A 221 -20.27 -9.64 -23.15
C ASN A 221 -21.27 -10.10 -22.06
N GLY A 222 -20.85 -10.13 -20.81
CA GLY A 222 -21.77 -10.37 -19.70
C GLY A 222 -22.77 -9.22 -19.59
N ILE A 223 -22.26 -8.04 -19.26
CA ILE A 223 -23.03 -6.80 -19.13
C ILE A 223 -22.46 -5.74 -20.05
N GLU A 224 -23.31 -5.17 -20.90
CA GLU A 224 -22.96 -4.06 -21.78
C GLU A 224 -23.90 -2.87 -21.58
N VAL A 225 -23.33 -1.70 -21.28
CA VAL A 225 -24.08 -0.45 -21.16
C VAL A 225 -23.48 0.60 -22.10
N ASN A 226 -24.23 0.95 -23.14
CA ASN A 226 -23.86 1.94 -24.15
C ASN A 226 -24.79 3.16 -24.02
N ALA A 227 -24.38 4.12 -23.20
CA ALA A 227 -25.23 5.21 -22.74
C ALA A 227 -24.66 6.56 -23.21
N SER A 228 -25.35 7.21 -24.15
CA SER A 228 -24.89 8.42 -24.85
C SER A 228 -25.54 9.72 -24.33
N ALA A 229 -26.65 9.62 -23.60
CA ALA A 229 -27.34 10.77 -23.01
C ALA A 229 -28.22 10.36 -21.82
N GLY A 230 -28.23 11.21 -20.79
CA GLY A 230 -29.17 11.15 -19.67
C GLY A 230 -28.88 10.06 -18.62
N ARG A 231 -28.71 10.50 -17.36
CA ARG A 231 -28.79 9.72 -16.11
C ARG A 231 -27.61 8.80 -15.77
N SER A 232 -27.66 8.19 -14.57
CA SER A 232 -26.56 7.43 -13.97
C SER A 232 -26.60 5.94 -14.31
N VAL A 233 -25.45 5.28 -14.25
CA VAL A 233 -25.33 3.81 -14.38
C VAL A 233 -24.79 3.26 -13.07
N THR A 234 -25.50 2.32 -12.46
CA THR A 234 -25.08 1.59 -11.26
C THR A 234 -25.10 0.10 -11.54
N ILE A 235 -23.93 -0.54 -11.41
CA ILE A 235 -23.77 -2.00 -11.46
C ILE A 235 -23.16 -2.40 -10.13
N ARG A 236 -23.87 -3.21 -9.34
CA ARG A 236 -23.41 -3.57 -8.00
C ARG A 236 -23.71 -5.02 -7.64
N TYR A 237 -22.85 -5.63 -6.83
CA TYR A 237 -23.05 -7.00 -6.32
C TYR A 237 -23.26 -8.05 -7.42
N CYS A 238 -22.82 -7.76 -8.65
CA CYS A 238 -23.01 -8.65 -9.78
C CYS A 238 -21.85 -9.64 -9.87
N GLN A 239 -22.20 -10.86 -10.25
CA GLN A 239 -21.29 -11.98 -10.48
C GLN A 239 -21.26 -12.25 -11.99
N VAL A 240 -20.09 -12.09 -12.63
CA VAL A 240 -19.96 -12.11 -14.10
C VAL A 240 -18.83 -13.04 -14.53
N TYR A 241 -19.16 -14.23 -15.05
CA TYR A 241 -18.19 -15.31 -15.28
C TYR A 241 -18.22 -15.88 -16.69
N ASP A 242 -17.09 -16.39 -17.16
CA ASP A 242 -17.02 -17.33 -18.30
C ASP A 242 -17.72 -16.82 -19.57
N HIS A 243 -17.14 -15.78 -20.19
CA HIS A 243 -17.66 -15.16 -21.41
C HIS A 243 -16.73 -15.39 -22.62
N PRO A 244 -16.69 -16.60 -23.22
CA PRO A 244 -15.76 -16.97 -24.28
C PRO A 244 -16.22 -16.50 -25.66
N GLY A 245 -16.37 -15.19 -25.83
CA GLY A 245 -16.77 -14.58 -27.09
C GLY A 245 -15.57 -14.28 -28.00
N PRO A 246 -15.54 -14.74 -29.28
CA PRO A 246 -14.41 -14.51 -30.17
C PRO A 246 -14.29 -13.05 -30.69
N THR A 247 -15.28 -12.19 -30.41
CA THR A 247 -15.34 -10.80 -30.88
C THR A 247 -15.88 -9.80 -29.85
N SER A 248 -16.27 -10.26 -28.65
CA SER A 248 -16.94 -9.46 -27.61
C SER A 248 -17.07 -10.29 -26.32
N GLY A 249 -15.94 -10.62 -25.69
CA GLY A 249 -15.87 -11.51 -24.50
C GLY A 249 -15.60 -10.78 -23.18
N ARG A 250 -16.02 -9.51 -23.05
CA ARG A 250 -15.78 -8.70 -21.85
C ARG A 250 -16.78 -9.07 -20.75
N GLY A 251 -16.36 -8.98 -19.50
CA GLY A 251 -17.28 -9.16 -18.37
C GLY A 251 -18.27 -8.01 -18.30
N ILE A 252 -17.78 -6.81 -18.00
CA ILE A 252 -18.57 -5.57 -17.93
C ILE A 252 -17.98 -4.55 -18.90
N ASP A 253 -18.78 -4.03 -19.83
CA ASP A 253 -18.39 -2.97 -20.76
C ASP A 253 -19.34 -1.79 -20.67
N VAL A 254 -18.84 -0.65 -20.19
CA VAL A 254 -19.61 0.59 -20.09
C VAL A 254 -18.98 1.68 -20.96
N THR A 255 -19.75 2.15 -21.92
CA THR A 255 -19.45 3.38 -22.68
C THR A 255 -20.42 4.46 -22.22
N ALA A 256 -19.89 5.45 -21.51
CA ALA A 256 -20.65 6.53 -20.91
C ALA A 256 -20.52 7.86 -21.67
N GLY A 257 -21.63 8.58 -21.72
CA GLY A 257 -21.72 10.00 -22.05
C GLY A 257 -21.31 10.85 -20.85
N PRO A 258 -21.82 12.09 -20.67
CA PRO A 258 -21.30 13.03 -19.67
C PRO A 258 -21.78 12.78 -18.22
N PHE A 259 -21.98 11.53 -17.80
CA PHE A 259 -22.60 11.16 -16.52
C PHE A 259 -21.75 10.16 -15.73
N PRO A 260 -21.95 10.06 -14.39
CA PRO A 260 -21.19 9.14 -13.56
C PRO A 260 -21.63 7.69 -13.75
N VAL A 261 -20.66 6.79 -13.61
CA VAL A 261 -20.83 5.33 -13.63
C VAL A 261 -20.30 4.81 -12.30
N THR A 262 -21.05 3.95 -11.65
CA THR A 262 -20.67 3.28 -10.40
C THR A 262 -20.66 1.78 -10.64
N ILE A 263 -19.49 1.16 -10.50
CA ILE A 263 -19.30 -0.30 -10.55
C ILE A 263 -18.69 -0.70 -9.21
N GLU A 264 -19.47 -1.36 -8.36
CA GLU A 264 -19.05 -1.65 -6.99
C GLU A 264 -19.35 -3.08 -6.57
N TYR A 265 -18.42 -3.69 -5.83
CA TYR A 265 -18.62 -5.02 -5.24
C TYR A 265 -19.03 -6.10 -6.25
N CYS A 266 -18.60 -5.97 -7.50
CA CYS A 266 -18.83 -6.97 -8.53
C CYS A 266 -17.65 -7.94 -8.58
N HIS A 267 -17.95 -9.20 -8.90
CA HIS A 267 -16.94 -10.21 -9.18
C HIS A 267 -16.97 -10.53 -10.67
N VAL A 268 -15.90 -10.19 -11.37
CA VAL A 268 -15.74 -10.44 -12.80
C VAL A 268 -14.58 -11.40 -12.99
N ALA A 269 -14.86 -12.61 -13.49
CA ALA A 269 -13.79 -13.58 -13.68
C ALA A 269 -13.89 -14.40 -14.96
N ARG A 270 -12.74 -14.95 -15.37
CA ARG A 270 -12.61 -15.86 -16.54
C ARG A 270 -13.27 -15.35 -17.82
N SER A 271 -13.39 -14.04 -17.94
CA SER A 271 -13.86 -13.39 -19.16
C SER A 271 -12.73 -13.44 -20.16
N SER A 272 -12.96 -14.05 -21.32
CA SER A 272 -11.92 -14.32 -22.31
C SER A 272 -12.36 -13.87 -23.69
N ASP A 273 -11.60 -12.96 -24.30
CA ASP A 273 -11.87 -12.48 -25.64
C ASP A 273 -10.67 -12.83 -26.57
N ASP A 274 -10.96 -13.46 -27.71
CA ASP A 274 -10.01 -13.60 -28.84
C ASP A 274 -9.83 -12.26 -29.60
N GLY A 275 -10.52 -11.21 -29.13
CA GLY A 275 -10.36 -9.80 -29.43
C GLY A 275 -10.10 -8.95 -28.17
N SER A 276 -9.92 -7.64 -28.37
CA SER A 276 -9.40 -6.73 -27.35
C SER A 276 -10.44 -6.41 -26.25
N GLY A 277 -10.44 -7.12 -25.11
CA GLY A 277 -11.38 -6.82 -24.03
C GLY A 277 -10.92 -7.11 -22.60
N PRO A 278 -10.91 -6.12 -21.69
CA PRO A 278 -10.68 -6.35 -20.26
C PRO A 278 -11.83 -7.14 -19.61
N GLY A 279 -11.63 -7.58 -18.37
CA GLY A 279 -12.73 -7.95 -17.47
C GLY A 279 -13.73 -6.80 -17.32
N ILE A 280 -13.26 -5.60 -16.97
CA ILE A 280 -14.07 -4.38 -16.88
C ILE A 280 -13.52 -3.30 -17.82
N ARG A 281 -14.36 -2.81 -18.72
CA ARG A 281 -14.08 -1.65 -19.58
C ARG A 281 -14.97 -0.48 -19.20
N LEU A 282 -14.36 0.68 -19.05
CA LEU A 282 -15.05 1.94 -18.85
C LEU A 282 -14.49 3.01 -19.79
N SER A 283 -15.35 3.65 -20.57
CA SER A 283 -14.93 4.70 -21.50
C SER A 283 -15.93 5.84 -21.60
N GLY A 284 -15.42 7.06 -21.78
CA GLY A 284 -16.22 8.29 -21.80
C GLY A 284 -16.81 8.66 -20.43
N GLY A 285 -17.30 9.89 -20.30
CA GLY A 285 -17.83 10.42 -19.04
C GLY A 285 -16.75 10.91 -18.06
N SER A 286 -17.17 11.26 -16.84
CA SER A 286 -16.28 11.60 -15.72
C SER A 286 -17.01 11.38 -14.38
N ASN A 287 -16.27 11.44 -13.28
CA ASN A 287 -16.74 11.16 -11.92
C ASN A 287 -17.22 9.72 -11.77
N HIS A 288 -16.45 8.79 -12.30
CA HIS A 288 -16.76 7.37 -12.16
C HIS A 288 -16.19 6.80 -10.87
N ILE A 289 -16.83 5.75 -10.38
CA ILE A 289 -16.40 5.00 -9.21
C ILE A 289 -16.32 3.53 -9.61
N VAL A 290 -15.15 2.95 -9.40
CA VAL A 290 -14.88 1.52 -9.53
C VAL A 290 -14.31 1.08 -8.18
N ARG A 291 -15.14 0.51 -7.30
CA ARG A 291 -14.76 0.23 -5.91
C ARG A 291 -15.05 -1.20 -5.47
N GLY A 292 -14.12 -1.83 -4.75
CA GLY A 292 -14.39 -3.10 -4.06
C GLY A 292 -14.68 -4.28 -4.99
N ASN A 293 -14.31 -4.17 -6.27
CA ASN A 293 -14.55 -5.24 -7.25
C ASN A 293 -13.43 -6.27 -7.20
N VAL A 294 -13.76 -7.52 -7.50
CA VAL A 294 -12.80 -8.59 -7.76
C VAL A 294 -12.77 -8.84 -9.26
N VAL A 295 -11.61 -8.62 -9.90
CA VAL A 295 -11.40 -8.85 -11.32
C VAL A 295 -10.25 -9.82 -11.51
N GLU A 296 -10.56 -11.04 -11.93
CA GLU A 296 -9.56 -12.10 -11.93
C GLU A 296 -9.64 -13.10 -13.08
N HIS A 297 -8.49 -13.66 -13.44
CA HIS A 297 -8.38 -14.68 -14.49
C HIS A 297 -8.99 -14.21 -15.83
N CYS A 298 -9.15 -12.91 -16.04
CA CYS A 298 -9.58 -12.36 -17.31
C CYS A 298 -8.41 -12.38 -18.29
N SER A 299 -8.69 -12.75 -19.53
CA SER A 299 -7.65 -12.88 -20.56
C SER A 299 -8.09 -12.25 -21.87
N ALA A 300 -7.24 -11.40 -22.43
CA ALA A 300 -7.50 -10.75 -23.70
C ALA A 300 -6.38 -11.05 -24.70
N THR A 301 -6.73 -11.54 -25.88
CA THR A 301 -5.76 -11.85 -26.94
C THR A 301 -6.05 -11.03 -28.20
N GLY A 302 -5.04 -10.41 -28.81
CA GLY A 302 -5.25 -9.57 -30.00
C GLY A 302 -4.00 -8.83 -30.47
N ASN A 303 -4.10 -8.04 -31.55
CA ASN A 303 -2.94 -7.27 -32.02
C ASN A 303 -2.67 -6.05 -31.10
N GLU A 304 -3.70 -5.35 -30.64
CA GLU A 304 -3.56 -4.25 -29.68
C GLU A 304 -4.55 -4.47 -28.54
N VAL A 305 -4.04 -4.73 -27.32
CA VAL A 305 -4.85 -5.14 -26.18
C VAL A 305 -4.53 -4.29 -24.96
N ARG A 306 -5.56 -3.83 -24.23
CA ARG A 306 -5.46 -2.91 -23.09
C ARG A 306 -6.25 -3.46 -21.91
N GLY A 307 -5.65 -3.47 -20.72
CA GLY A 307 -6.30 -3.84 -19.46
C GLY A 307 -6.70 -5.31 -19.44
N GLY A 308 -5.92 -6.22 -18.86
CA GLY A 308 -6.40 -7.61 -18.69
C GLY A 308 -7.56 -7.66 -17.70
N GLY A 309 -7.38 -6.95 -16.57
CA GLY A 309 -8.42 -6.76 -15.57
C GLY A 309 -9.31 -5.56 -15.88
N LEU A 310 -8.77 -4.35 -15.75
CA LEU A 310 -9.50 -3.10 -15.94
C LEU A 310 -8.89 -2.24 -17.04
N SER A 311 -9.73 -1.70 -17.93
CA SER A 311 -9.34 -0.65 -18.87
C SER A 311 -10.28 0.55 -18.76
N ILE A 312 -9.74 1.66 -18.30
CA ILE A 312 -10.43 2.93 -18.13
C ILE A 312 -9.89 3.92 -19.17
N SER A 313 -10.77 4.57 -19.91
CA SER A 313 -10.46 5.65 -20.86
C SER A 313 -11.60 6.67 -20.81
N ALA A 314 -11.74 7.25 -19.63
CA ALA A 314 -12.81 8.16 -19.24
C ALA A 314 -12.18 9.35 -18.51
N GLY A 315 -12.98 10.35 -18.13
CA GLY A 315 -12.57 11.43 -17.25
C GLY A 315 -12.19 10.94 -15.85
N THR A 316 -12.10 11.88 -14.91
CA THR A 316 -11.75 11.59 -13.50
C THR A 316 -12.50 10.38 -12.96
N THR A 317 -11.75 9.37 -12.53
CA THR A 317 -12.26 8.10 -12.02
C THR A 317 -11.59 7.76 -10.69
N LEU A 318 -12.39 7.29 -9.72
CA LEU A 318 -11.89 6.67 -8.49
C LEU A 318 -11.85 5.16 -8.68
N VAL A 319 -10.66 4.58 -8.60
CA VAL A 319 -10.41 3.13 -8.61
C VAL A 319 -9.90 2.76 -7.22
N ASP A 320 -10.79 2.24 -6.37
CA ASP A 320 -10.52 2.12 -4.93
C ASP A 320 -10.82 0.72 -4.38
N GLY A 321 -9.91 0.14 -3.60
CA GLY A 321 -10.20 -1.11 -2.88
C GLY A 321 -10.49 -2.33 -3.77
N ASN A 322 -10.06 -2.35 -5.04
CA ASN A 322 -10.32 -3.48 -5.93
C ASN A 322 -9.22 -4.54 -5.83
N ILE A 323 -9.60 -5.80 -6.02
CA ILE A 323 -8.67 -6.93 -6.18
C ILE A 323 -8.58 -7.25 -7.68
N VAL A 324 -7.40 -7.06 -8.26
CA VAL A 324 -7.13 -7.23 -9.69
C VAL A 324 -6.00 -8.24 -9.83
N ARG A 325 -6.35 -9.51 -10.07
CA ARG A 325 -5.35 -10.58 -9.99
C ARG A 325 -5.40 -11.60 -11.12
N ASN A 326 -4.25 -12.19 -11.44
CA ASN A 326 -4.14 -13.27 -12.42
C ASN A 326 -4.71 -12.92 -13.81
N ASN A 327 -4.79 -11.64 -14.16
CA ASN A 327 -5.28 -11.23 -15.47
C ASN A 327 -4.14 -11.24 -16.49
N SER A 328 -4.49 -11.43 -17.76
CA SER A 328 -3.51 -11.61 -18.83
C SER A 328 -3.90 -10.85 -20.09
N VAL A 329 -2.98 -10.09 -20.66
CA VAL A 329 -3.09 -9.56 -22.02
C VAL A 329 -2.01 -10.15 -22.90
N ARG A 330 -2.40 -10.64 -24.09
CA ARG A 330 -1.49 -11.32 -25.01
C ARG A 330 -1.62 -10.81 -26.44
N ALA A 331 -0.51 -10.40 -27.04
CA ALA A 331 -0.43 -10.12 -28.48
C ALA A 331 0.38 -11.17 -29.25
N PRO A 332 -0.26 -12.12 -29.96
CA PRO A 332 0.44 -13.19 -30.67
C PRO A 332 1.09 -12.66 -31.96
N GLY A 333 2.41 -12.80 -32.10
CA GLY A 333 3.17 -12.51 -33.32
C GLY A 333 4.04 -11.26 -33.23
N SER A 334 4.93 -11.05 -34.21
CA SER A 334 5.98 -10.01 -34.17
C SER A 334 5.73 -8.82 -35.11
N SER A 335 4.49 -8.56 -35.54
CA SER A 335 4.19 -7.40 -36.39
C SER A 335 4.24 -6.10 -35.58
N SER A 336 4.43 -4.97 -36.27
CA SER A 336 4.52 -3.63 -35.64
C SER A 336 3.28 -3.24 -34.83
N SER A 337 2.14 -3.86 -35.12
CA SER A 337 0.85 -3.70 -34.44
C SER A 337 0.78 -4.38 -33.08
N ASN A 338 1.71 -5.27 -32.73
CA ASN A 338 1.53 -6.22 -31.62
C ASN A 338 2.03 -5.64 -30.29
N VAL A 339 1.16 -4.85 -29.67
CA VAL A 339 1.44 -4.11 -28.42
C VAL A 339 0.37 -4.44 -27.38
N VAL A 340 0.80 -4.67 -26.14
CA VAL A 340 -0.10 -4.86 -25.00
C VAL A 340 0.18 -3.84 -23.90
N TYR A 341 -0.88 -3.42 -23.22
CA TYR A 341 -0.85 -2.39 -22.18
C TYR A 341 -1.66 -2.83 -20.96
N GLY A 342 -1.11 -2.71 -19.76
CA GLY A 342 -1.85 -2.89 -18.51
C GLY A 342 -2.37 -4.32 -18.31
N GLY A 343 -1.53 -5.25 -17.85
CA GLY A 343 -1.99 -6.60 -17.53
C GLY A 343 -3.09 -6.58 -16.46
N GLY A 344 -2.92 -5.79 -15.41
CA GLY A 344 -3.94 -5.53 -14.39
C GLY A 344 -4.84 -4.36 -14.76
N ILE A 345 -4.33 -3.14 -14.59
CA ILE A 345 -5.07 -1.88 -14.77
C ILE A 345 -4.44 -1.04 -15.89
N HIS A 346 -5.29 -0.56 -16.80
CA HIS A 346 -4.94 0.42 -17.83
C HIS A 346 -5.77 1.70 -17.62
N LEU A 347 -5.09 2.84 -17.43
CA LEU A 347 -5.63 4.19 -17.44
C LEU A 347 -5.18 4.89 -18.73
N GLY A 348 -6.10 5.00 -19.67
CA GLY A 348 -5.85 5.60 -20.98
C GLY A 348 -6.12 7.10 -21.03
N SER A 349 -6.02 7.64 -22.24
CA SER A 349 -6.23 9.07 -22.50
C SER A 349 -7.57 9.56 -21.96
N ASN A 350 -7.56 10.79 -21.44
CA ASN A 350 -8.65 11.49 -20.74
C ASN A 350 -8.80 11.15 -19.24
N SER A 351 -8.01 10.24 -18.69
CA SER A 351 -8.10 9.86 -17.26
C SER A 351 -7.42 10.85 -16.30
N ASP A 352 -7.24 12.10 -16.72
CA ASP A 352 -6.56 13.14 -15.92
C ASP A 352 -7.25 13.33 -14.56
N GLY A 353 -6.44 13.47 -13.51
CA GLY A 353 -6.94 13.65 -12.14
C GLY A 353 -7.54 12.41 -11.49
N SER A 354 -7.44 11.22 -12.13
CA SER A 354 -7.97 9.98 -11.56
C SER A 354 -7.19 9.55 -10.32
N THR A 355 -7.87 8.86 -9.41
CA THR A 355 -7.28 8.31 -8.18
C THR A 355 -7.34 6.80 -8.22
N VAL A 356 -6.20 6.15 -8.01
CA VAL A 356 -6.05 4.70 -7.85
C VAL A 356 -5.57 4.47 -6.42
N SER A 357 -6.46 3.99 -5.55
CA SER A 357 -6.20 3.85 -4.13
C SER A 357 -6.50 2.47 -3.57
N ASN A 358 -5.70 1.98 -2.64
CA ASN A 358 -6.03 0.79 -1.84
C ASN A 358 -6.31 -0.49 -2.66
N ASN A 359 -5.80 -0.60 -3.88
CA ASN A 359 -6.03 -1.77 -4.73
C ASN A 359 -4.96 -2.84 -4.49
N GLU A 360 -5.37 -4.11 -4.57
CA GLU A 360 -4.47 -5.25 -4.68
C GLU A 360 -4.34 -5.62 -6.17
N ILE A 361 -3.14 -5.47 -6.72
CA ILE A 361 -2.85 -5.71 -8.14
C ILE A 361 -1.78 -6.80 -8.21
N THR A 362 -2.21 -8.06 -8.35
CA THR A 362 -1.33 -9.22 -8.14
C THR A 362 -1.26 -10.18 -9.32
N ASN A 363 -0.05 -10.64 -9.66
CA ASN A 363 0.17 -11.70 -10.67
C ASN A 363 -0.45 -11.43 -12.05
N ASN A 364 -0.61 -10.17 -12.43
CA ASN A 364 -1.12 -9.82 -13.76
C ASN A 364 0.02 -9.86 -14.78
N THR A 365 -0.31 -10.23 -16.01
CA THR A 365 0.69 -10.48 -17.05
C THR A 365 0.37 -9.71 -18.33
N ALA A 366 1.39 -9.08 -18.89
CA ALA A 366 1.33 -8.46 -20.21
C ALA A 366 2.40 -9.08 -21.11
N SER A 367 1.97 -9.84 -22.12
CA SER A 367 2.85 -10.55 -23.04
C SER A 367 2.61 -10.11 -24.47
N ALA A 368 3.65 -9.70 -25.19
CA ALA A 368 3.54 -9.41 -26.63
C ALA A 368 4.61 -10.10 -27.44
N GLY A 369 4.41 -10.24 -28.75
CA GLY A 369 5.54 -10.51 -29.61
C GLY A 369 6.49 -9.32 -29.73
N ARG A 370 6.01 -8.06 -29.59
CA ARG A 370 6.84 -6.87 -29.82
C ARG A 370 7.01 -5.93 -28.61
N ARG A 371 5.92 -5.46 -28.00
CA ARG A 371 5.97 -4.49 -26.90
C ARG A 371 4.94 -4.80 -25.82
N ALA A 372 5.36 -4.83 -24.57
CA ALA A 372 4.50 -5.12 -23.43
C ALA A 372 4.75 -4.16 -22.27
N TRP A 373 3.75 -3.39 -21.88
CA TRP A 373 3.92 -2.32 -20.91
C TRP A 373 2.92 -2.40 -19.76
N GLY A 374 3.39 -2.16 -18.53
CA GLY A 374 2.57 -2.15 -17.32
C GLY A 374 1.97 -3.52 -16.99
N GLY A 375 2.75 -4.43 -16.43
CA GLY A 375 2.25 -5.75 -16.01
C GLY A 375 1.13 -5.60 -14.98
N GLY A 376 1.38 -4.79 -13.95
CA GLY A 376 0.38 -4.40 -12.96
C GLY A 376 -0.48 -3.24 -13.44
N MET A 377 0.12 -2.07 -13.65
CA MET A 377 -0.57 -0.82 -13.97
C MET A 377 0.12 -0.04 -15.10
N TRP A 378 -0.67 0.47 -16.05
CA TRP A 378 -0.22 1.31 -17.14
C TRP A 378 -1.06 2.59 -17.24
N LEU A 379 -0.41 3.76 -17.15
CA LEU A 379 -1.00 5.08 -17.37
C LEU A 379 -0.46 5.67 -18.68
N GLU A 380 -1.34 6.02 -19.60
CA GLU A 380 -0.99 6.66 -20.87
C GLU A 380 -1.79 7.94 -21.08
N ASN A 381 -1.08 9.06 -21.20
CA ASN A 381 -1.68 10.38 -21.38
C ASN A 381 -2.75 10.68 -20.29
N ALA A 382 -2.42 10.37 -19.04
CA ALA A 382 -3.27 10.54 -17.86
C ALA A 382 -2.48 11.32 -16.78
N SER A 383 -2.53 12.65 -16.87
CA SER A 383 -1.76 13.55 -16.01
C SER A 383 -2.45 13.85 -14.68
N ASN A 384 -1.69 14.29 -13.68
CA ASN A 384 -2.18 14.66 -12.35
C ASN A 384 -2.95 13.55 -11.62
N CYS A 385 -2.63 12.28 -11.91
CA CYS A 385 -3.25 11.15 -11.21
C CYS A 385 -2.64 10.95 -9.82
N THR A 386 -3.43 10.41 -8.90
CA THR A 386 -2.96 10.00 -7.57
C THR A 386 -2.98 8.47 -7.49
N ILE A 387 -1.85 7.85 -7.20
CA ILE A 387 -1.68 6.41 -7.00
C ILE A 387 -1.21 6.23 -5.55
N THR A 388 -2.08 5.75 -4.66
CA THR A 388 -1.79 5.72 -3.22
C THR A 388 -2.25 4.45 -2.50
N GLY A 389 -1.46 3.95 -1.55
CA GLY A 389 -1.85 2.80 -0.71
C GLY A 389 -2.10 1.50 -1.48
N ASN A 390 -1.61 1.37 -2.72
CA ASN A 390 -1.81 0.15 -3.51
C ASN A 390 -0.73 -0.89 -3.21
N THR A 391 -1.12 -2.17 -3.29
CA THR A 391 -0.20 -3.31 -3.28
C THR A 391 -0.08 -3.87 -4.69
N VAL A 392 1.07 -3.68 -5.33
CA VAL A 392 1.36 -4.09 -6.71
C VAL A 392 2.43 -5.18 -6.68
N THR A 393 2.03 -6.44 -6.74
CA THR A 393 2.93 -7.56 -6.46
C THR A 393 2.92 -8.67 -7.52
N GLY A 394 4.10 -9.18 -7.88
CA GLY A 394 4.23 -10.37 -8.75
C GLY A 394 3.77 -10.16 -10.19
N ASN A 395 3.54 -8.91 -10.62
CA ASN A 395 3.11 -8.63 -11.98
C ASN A 395 4.28 -8.71 -12.95
N SER A 396 4.00 -9.04 -14.22
CA SER A 396 5.05 -9.26 -15.20
C SER A 396 4.75 -8.70 -16.59
N THR A 397 5.81 -8.26 -17.25
CA THR A 397 5.81 -7.96 -18.68
C THR A 397 6.78 -8.88 -19.42
N SER A 398 6.41 -9.27 -20.64
CA SER A 398 7.28 -10.07 -21.50
C SER A 398 7.12 -9.72 -22.98
N TYR A 399 8.24 -9.76 -23.71
CA TYR A 399 8.21 -9.77 -25.17
C TYR A 399 9.20 -10.76 -25.79
N SER A 400 8.98 -11.13 -27.05
CA SER A 400 9.73 -12.23 -27.70
C SER A 400 10.42 -11.89 -29.02
N SER A 401 10.18 -10.74 -29.65
CA SER A 401 10.85 -10.34 -30.89
C SER A 401 12.29 -9.90 -30.65
N THR A 402 13.16 -10.13 -31.64
CA THR A 402 14.59 -9.77 -31.61
C THR A 402 14.97 -8.72 -32.67
N GLY A 403 13.99 -7.98 -33.19
CA GLY A 403 14.20 -6.85 -34.09
C GLY A 403 14.59 -5.58 -33.32
N THR A 404 14.31 -4.41 -33.90
CA THR A 404 14.75 -3.10 -33.38
C THR A 404 13.57 -2.28 -32.83
N ASN A 405 13.77 -1.56 -31.72
CA ASN A 405 12.76 -0.75 -31.00
C ASN A 405 11.66 -1.59 -30.33
N GLU A 406 12.05 -2.65 -29.64
CA GLU A 406 11.19 -3.66 -29.03
C GLU A 406 11.52 -3.76 -27.56
N SER A 407 10.51 -3.55 -26.73
CA SER A 407 10.74 -3.29 -25.31
C SER A 407 9.58 -3.75 -24.46
N SER A 408 9.92 -4.13 -23.23
CA SER A 408 8.96 -4.35 -22.14
C SER A 408 9.28 -3.40 -21.00
N HIS A 409 8.29 -2.71 -20.44
CA HIS A 409 8.54 -1.72 -19.38
C HIS A 409 7.48 -1.81 -18.28
N GLY A 410 7.88 -1.51 -17.04
CA GLY A 410 6.94 -1.40 -15.92
C GLY A 410 6.31 -2.73 -15.54
N GLY A 411 7.08 -3.65 -14.96
CA GLY A 411 6.52 -4.88 -14.41
C GLY A 411 5.38 -4.57 -13.42
N GLY A 412 5.62 -3.63 -12.51
CA GLY A 412 4.64 -3.10 -11.56
C GLY A 412 3.83 -1.94 -12.14
N VAL A 413 4.32 -0.71 -11.96
CA VAL A 413 3.64 0.54 -12.34
C VAL A 413 4.40 1.25 -13.46
N ALA A 414 3.71 1.64 -14.53
CA ALA A 414 4.30 2.43 -15.60
C ALA A 414 3.46 3.65 -16.00
N LEU A 415 4.14 4.79 -16.17
CA LEU A 415 3.58 6.06 -16.62
C LEU A 415 4.23 6.48 -17.94
N TYR A 416 3.41 6.79 -18.93
CA TYR A 416 3.83 7.31 -20.22
C TYR A 416 3.08 8.60 -20.53
N GLN A 417 3.83 9.68 -20.79
CA GLN A 417 3.27 11.00 -21.09
C GLN A 417 2.24 11.47 -20.05
N SER A 418 2.46 11.12 -18.79
CA SER A 418 1.51 11.26 -17.68
C SER A 418 2.16 12.09 -16.56
N GLY A 419 2.34 13.38 -16.81
CA GLY A 419 3.06 14.29 -15.91
C GLY A 419 2.26 14.67 -14.67
N GLY A 420 2.95 15.14 -13.62
CA GLY A 420 2.32 15.66 -12.40
C GLY A 420 1.64 14.61 -11.52
N CYS A 421 1.85 13.31 -11.77
CA CYS A 421 1.24 12.26 -10.98
C CYS A 421 1.92 12.09 -9.62
N ALA A 422 1.14 11.77 -8.59
CA ALA A 422 1.61 11.46 -7.25
C ALA A 422 1.51 9.95 -7.00
N ILE A 423 2.64 9.30 -6.72
CA ILE A 423 2.77 7.88 -6.38
C ILE A 423 3.23 7.84 -4.92
N ILE A 424 2.31 7.61 -3.99
CA ILE A 424 2.55 7.81 -2.55
C ILE A 424 2.19 6.56 -1.75
N GLY A 425 3.06 6.10 -0.85
CA GLY A 425 2.69 5.05 0.11
C GLY A 425 2.29 3.71 -0.52
N ASN A 426 2.82 3.37 -1.70
CA ASN A 426 2.51 2.11 -2.38
C ASN A 426 3.57 1.05 -2.06
N THR A 427 3.13 -0.21 -2.00
CA THR A 427 4.01 -1.38 -1.97
C THR A 427 4.11 -1.96 -3.38
N VAL A 428 5.29 -1.89 -3.99
CA VAL A 428 5.58 -2.41 -5.33
C VAL A 428 6.63 -3.50 -5.21
N SER A 429 6.21 -4.77 -5.24
CA SER A 429 7.11 -5.88 -4.90
C SER A 429 7.12 -7.07 -5.86
N GLY A 430 8.27 -7.70 -6.07
CA GLY A 430 8.38 -8.93 -6.86
C GLY A 430 7.91 -8.83 -8.31
N ASN A 431 7.79 -7.61 -8.86
CA ASN A 431 7.35 -7.41 -10.24
C ASN A 431 8.53 -7.59 -11.20
N SER A 432 8.24 -7.99 -12.44
CA SER A 432 9.29 -8.37 -13.38
C SER A 432 9.07 -7.92 -14.82
N THR A 433 10.19 -7.71 -15.50
CA THR A 433 10.25 -7.39 -16.92
C THR A 433 11.21 -8.36 -17.60
N SER A 434 10.78 -8.95 -18.72
CA SER A 434 11.54 -9.97 -19.43
C SER A 434 11.48 -9.85 -20.95
N GLY A 435 12.57 -10.25 -21.61
CA GLY A 435 12.68 -10.18 -23.06
C GLY A 435 14.14 -10.19 -23.54
N PRO A 436 14.37 -10.21 -24.85
CA PRO A 436 15.72 -10.42 -25.39
C PRO A 436 16.67 -9.21 -25.30
N SER A 437 16.19 -7.96 -25.42
CA SER A 437 17.07 -6.83 -25.79
C SER A 437 16.83 -5.47 -25.13
N GLU A 438 15.64 -5.11 -24.66
CA GLU A 438 15.37 -3.84 -23.97
C GLU A 438 14.24 -4.06 -22.96
N GLY A 439 14.41 -3.61 -21.72
CA GLY A 439 13.27 -3.50 -20.82
C GLY A 439 13.58 -3.00 -19.43
N ASP A 440 12.73 -2.10 -18.96
CA ASP A 440 13.04 -1.18 -17.87
C ASP A 440 11.98 -1.21 -16.78
N GLY A 441 12.35 -0.77 -15.57
CA GLY A 441 11.42 -0.54 -14.47
C GLY A 441 10.69 -1.82 -14.07
N GLY A 442 11.41 -2.75 -13.43
CA GLY A 442 10.76 -3.95 -12.87
C GLY A 442 9.65 -3.55 -11.91
N GLY A 443 9.92 -2.57 -11.05
CA GLY A 443 8.95 -1.95 -10.14
C GLY A 443 8.19 -0.79 -10.78
N ILE A 444 8.79 0.40 -10.79
CA ILE A 444 8.18 1.66 -11.25
C ILE A 444 8.93 2.22 -12.46
N PHE A 445 8.20 2.59 -13.51
CA PHE A 445 8.75 3.18 -14.73
C PHE A 445 8.03 4.47 -15.11
N LEU A 446 8.77 5.56 -15.34
CA LEU A 446 8.24 6.83 -15.83
C LEU A 446 8.93 7.20 -17.14
N GLU A 447 8.14 7.45 -18.19
CA GLU A 447 8.63 7.96 -19.47
C GLU A 447 7.88 9.23 -19.87
N SER A 448 8.64 10.28 -20.22
CA SER A 448 8.09 11.59 -20.63
C SER A 448 7.05 12.14 -19.64
N SER A 449 7.21 11.83 -18.35
CA SER A 449 6.24 12.08 -17.28
C SER A 449 6.88 12.95 -16.22
N GLY A 450 7.13 14.22 -16.56
CA GLY A 450 7.77 15.19 -15.67
C GLY A 450 6.87 15.67 -14.54
N GLY A 451 7.47 16.22 -13.47
CA GLY A 451 6.75 16.79 -12.34
C GLY A 451 6.09 15.76 -11.41
N CYS A 452 6.40 14.47 -11.55
CA CYS A 452 5.82 13.43 -10.71
C CYS A 452 6.44 13.41 -9.31
N VAL A 453 5.65 13.03 -8.31
CA VAL A 453 6.10 12.84 -6.93
C VAL A 453 6.03 11.36 -6.60
N LEU A 454 7.17 10.78 -6.21
CA LEU A 454 7.27 9.43 -5.67
C LEU A 454 7.65 9.59 -4.20
N GLU A 455 6.71 9.36 -3.29
CA GLU A 455 6.92 9.57 -1.85
C GLU A 455 6.54 8.35 -1.01
N SER A 456 7.39 7.97 -0.06
CA SER A 456 7.08 6.90 0.92
C SER A 456 6.67 5.57 0.28
N ASN A 457 7.19 5.23 -0.90
CA ASN A 457 6.90 3.95 -1.54
C ASN A 457 7.92 2.89 -1.11
N THR A 458 7.44 1.66 -0.96
CA THR A 458 8.26 0.46 -0.74
C THR A 458 8.39 -0.28 -2.07
N VAL A 459 9.57 -0.22 -2.68
CA VAL A 459 9.89 -0.84 -3.98
C VAL A 459 10.90 -1.94 -3.75
N THR A 460 10.45 -3.20 -3.65
CA THR A 460 11.30 -4.31 -3.20
C THR A 460 11.28 -5.55 -4.08
N GLY A 461 12.43 -6.19 -4.28
CA GLY A 461 12.52 -7.48 -4.98
C GLY A 461 12.06 -7.46 -6.44
N ASN A 462 11.95 -6.28 -7.06
CA ASN A 462 11.54 -6.16 -8.45
C ASN A 462 12.72 -6.44 -9.38
N SER A 463 12.45 -6.92 -10.61
CA SER A 463 13.51 -7.38 -11.50
C SER A 463 13.35 -7.04 -12.98
N THR A 464 14.48 -6.86 -13.65
CA THR A 464 14.58 -6.78 -15.11
C THR A 464 15.65 -7.76 -15.61
N SER A 465 15.38 -8.43 -16.72
CA SER A 465 16.27 -9.43 -17.34
C SER A 465 16.70 -9.20 -18.80
N PRO A 466 16.13 -8.25 -19.57
CA PRO A 466 16.63 -7.94 -20.91
C PRO A 466 18.06 -7.43 -20.93
N SER A 467 18.76 -7.65 -22.06
CA SER A 467 19.95 -6.85 -22.37
C SER A 467 19.57 -5.36 -22.35
N TYR A 468 20.47 -4.46 -21.96
CA TYR A 468 20.18 -3.02 -21.80
C TYR A 468 19.05 -2.68 -20.82
N GLY A 469 18.58 -3.63 -20.01
CA GLY A 469 17.52 -3.34 -19.05
C GLY A 469 17.98 -2.38 -17.97
N THR A 470 17.09 -1.49 -17.53
CA THR A 470 17.40 -0.50 -16.50
C THR A 470 16.40 -0.44 -15.35
N GLY A 471 16.87 0.00 -14.18
CA GLY A 471 16.04 0.31 -13.02
C GLY A 471 15.21 -0.87 -12.55
N GLY A 472 15.84 -1.88 -11.95
CA GLY A 472 15.13 -3.02 -11.34
C GLY A 472 14.00 -2.54 -10.42
N GLY A 473 14.30 -1.54 -9.58
CA GLY A 473 13.34 -0.84 -8.74
C GLY A 473 12.60 0.28 -9.47
N ILE A 474 13.26 1.42 -9.70
CA ILE A 474 12.68 2.65 -10.25
C ILE A 474 13.48 3.12 -11.48
N ALA A 475 12.79 3.45 -12.57
CA ALA A 475 13.40 3.98 -13.79
C ALA A 475 12.67 5.25 -14.28
N LEU A 476 13.43 6.32 -14.55
CA LEU A 476 12.94 7.59 -15.09
C LEU A 476 13.60 7.91 -16.43
N TYR A 477 12.79 8.17 -17.46
CA TYR A 477 13.21 8.47 -18.82
C TYR A 477 12.55 9.75 -19.30
N ASN A 478 13.35 10.71 -19.78
CA ASN A 478 12.85 11.99 -20.30
C ASN A 478 11.85 12.68 -19.33
N SER A 479 11.99 12.45 -18.03
CA SER A 479 11.02 12.82 -17.00
C SER A 479 11.67 13.81 -16.04
N SER A 480 11.51 15.09 -16.35
CA SER A 480 12.17 16.18 -15.63
C SER A 480 11.34 16.73 -14.47
N ASN A 481 12.03 17.28 -13.46
CA ASN A 481 11.47 17.85 -12.24
C ASN A 481 10.65 16.86 -11.39
N CYS A 482 11.04 15.58 -11.34
CA CYS A 482 10.38 14.62 -10.46
C CYS A 482 10.98 14.66 -9.03
N LEU A 483 10.16 14.44 -8.01
CA LEU A 483 10.59 14.34 -6.62
C LEU A 483 10.58 12.87 -6.20
N LEU A 484 11.70 12.35 -5.71
CA LEU A 484 11.79 11.04 -5.09
C LEU A 484 12.13 11.25 -3.62
N LYS A 485 11.15 11.05 -2.74
CA LYS A 485 11.26 11.39 -1.32
C LYS A 485 10.93 10.19 -0.42
N ASN A 486 11.76 9.88 0.56
CA ASN A 486 11.47 8.87 1.59
C ASN A 486 11.07 7.49 1.04
N ASN A 487 11.55 7.11 -0.15
CA ASN A 487 11.25 5.80 -0.70
C ASN A 487 12.25 4.76 -0.18
N SER A 488 11.76 3.54 0.03
CA SER A 488 12.57 2.36 0.32
C SER A 488 12.71 1.53 -0.95
N VAL A 489 13.89 1.54 -1.56
CA VAL A 489 14.21 0.83 -2.81
C VAL A 489 15.21 -0.26 -2.49
N THR A 490 14.72 -1.47 -2.23
CA THR A 490 15.53 -2.54 -1.62
C THR A 490 15.51 -3.86 -2.38
N GLY A 491 16.65 -4.54 -2.48
CA GLY A 491 16.70 -5.90 -3.04
C GLY A 491 16.28 -6.03 -4.51
N ASN A 492 16.22 -4.92 -5.27
CA ASN A 492 15.82 -4.95 -6.66
C ASN A 492 16.99 -5.39 -7.56
N ARG A 493 16.66 -6.01 -8.69
CA ARG A 493 17.66 -6.66 -9.54
C ARG A 493 17.54 -6.28 -11.01
N THR A 494 18.66 -5.92 -11.61
CA THR A 494 18.78 -5.79 -13.07
C THR A 494 19.78 -6.83 -13.56
N SER A 495 19.46 -7.53 -14.64
CA SER A 495 20.34 -8.53 -15.25
C SER A 495 20.32 -8.43 -16.77
N GLY A 496 21.49 -8.58 -17.39
CA GLY A 496 21.62 -8.48 -18.85
C GLY A 496 22.96 -7.86 -19.26
N GLN A 497 23.32 -8.01 -20.52
CA GLN A 497 24.47 -7.28 -21.06
C GLN A 497 24.12 -5.78 -21.12
N TYR A 498 25.01 -4.90 -20.65
CA TYR A 498 24.76 -3.45 -20.57
C TYR A 498 23.58 -3.04 -19.69
N ALA A 499 23.23 -3.85 -18.68
CA ALA A 499 22.19 -3.54 -17.71
C ALA A 499 22.60 -2.38 -16.78
N TRP A 500 21.68 -1.48 -16.42
CA TRP A 500 21.99 -0.28 -15.61
C TRP A 500 21.02 -0.05 -14.45
N GLY A 501 21.51 0.27 -13.25
CA GLY A 501 20.65 0.68 -12.12
C GLY A 501 19.82 -0.47 -11.54
N GLY A 502 20.31 -1.14 -10.50
CA GLY A 502 19.55 -2.16 -9.78
C GLY A 502 18.41 -1.51 -8.99
N GLY A 503 18.73 -0.44 -8.26
CA GLY A 503 17.78 0.36 -7.49
C GLY A 503 17.07 1.41 -8.33
N ILE A 504 17.75 2.53 -8.59
CA ILE A 504 17.21 3.71 -9.29
C ILE A 504 18.04 4.00 -10.55
N ALA A 505 17.37 4.16 -11.70
CA ALA A 505 17.98 4.60 -12.95
C ALA A 505 17.30 5.87 -13.49
N MET A 506 18.09 6.85 -13.91
CA MET A 506 17.62 8.09 -14.54
C MET A 506 18.35 8.33 -15.87
N TYR A 507 17.58 8.53 -16.94
CA TYR A 507 18.07 8.85 -18.27
C TYR A 507 17.42 10.12 -18.82
N ASN A 508 18.24 11.09 -19.23
CA ASN A 508 17.79 12.39 -19.76
C ASN A 508 16.67 13.02 -18.91
N SER A 509 16.80 12.89 -17.59
CA SER A 509 15.79 13.25 -16.60
C SER A 509 16.38 14.20 -15.58
N SER A 510 15.54 14.77 -14.71
CA SER A 510 16.02 15.66 -13.65
C SER A 510 15.06 15.64 -12.48
N THR A 511 15.55 15.93 -11.29
CA THR A 511 14.71 16.11 -10.10
C THR A 511 14.47 17.58 -9.75
N GLY A 512 14.98 18.50 -10.59
CA GLY A 512 14.91 19.95 -10.37
C GLY A 512 15.90 20.43 -9.30
N THR A 513 16.20 21.73 -9.33
CA THR A 513 17.10 22.41 -8.37
C THR A 513 16.31 23.38 -7.48
N GLY A 514 16.34 23.20 -6.16
CA GLY A 514 15.77 24.15 -5.19
C GLY A 514 16.04 23.74 -3.73
N SER A 515 15.51 24.52 -2.78
CA SER A 515 15.59 24.33 -1.31
C SER A 515 15.10 22.96 -0.82
N GLU A 516 15.29 22.67 0.47
CA GLU A 516 14.88 21.44 1.17
C GLU A 516 13.55 20.85 0.66
N GLY A 517 13.50 19.52 0.50
CA GLY A 517 12.32 18.80 -0.03
C GLY A 517 12.23 18.70 -1.55
N LYS A 518 13.31 18.98 -2.29
CA LYS A 518 13.42 18.77 -3.75
C LYS A 518 14.61 17.88 -4.07
N GLY A 519 14.43 16.89 -4.95
CA GLY A 519 15.52 16.01 -5.38
C GLY A 519 15.23 14.53 -5.17
N LEU A 520 16.30 13.77 -4.94
CA LEU A 520 16.29 12.52 -4.22
C LEU A 520 16.55 12.88 -2.75
N TRP A 521 15.51 12.80 -1.92
CA TRP A 521 15.56 13.26 -0.53
C TRP A 521 15.17 12.14 0.44
N GLY A 522 16.01 11.82 1.42
CA GLY A 522 15.67 10.88 2.49
C GLY A 522 15.40 9.44 2.04
N ASN A 523 15.86 9.02 0.86
CA ASN A 523 15.57 7.69 0.35
C ASN A 523 16.55 6.65 0.91
N THR A 524 16.05 5.42 1.11
CA THR A 524 16.86 4.24 1.42
C THR A 524 17.00 3.40 0.14
N ILE A 525 18.22 3.29 -0.39
CA ILE A 525 18.55 2.49 -1.56
C ILE A 525 19.53 1.41 -1.11
N SER A 526 19.03 0.20 -0.85
CA SER A 526 19.89 -0.84 -0.29
C SER A 526 19.78 -2.22 -0.94
N HIS A 527 20.89 -2.96 -0.94
CA HIS A 527 20.94 -4.35 -1.41
C HIS A 527 20.44 -4.55 -2.85
N ASN A 528 20.48 -3.51 -3.68
CA ASN A 528 20.10 -3.62 -5.09
C ASN A 528 21.28 -4.16 -5.90
N VAL A 529 20.97 -4.94 -6.93
CA VAL A 529 21.97 -5.74 -7.64
C VAL A 529 21.84 -5.57 -9.14
N THR A 530 22.94 -5.24 -9.80
CA THR A 530 23.04 -5.25 -11.27
C THR A 530 24.04 -6.32 -11.70
N THR A 531 23.67 -7.21 -12.62
CA THR A 531 24.54 -8.32 -13.09
C THR A 531 24.57 -8.45 -14.62
N GLY A 532 25.67 -8.98 -15.14
CA GLY A 532 25.89 -9.16 -16.58
C GLY A 532 27.13 -8.40 -17.07
N SER A 533 27.54 -8.65 -18.31
CA SER A 533 28.73 -7.99 -18.87
C SER A 533 28.48 -6.50 -19.08
N ALA A 534 29.38 -5.64 -18.56
CA ALA A 534 29.24 -4.18 -18.60
C ALA A 534 27.94 -3.68 -17.93
N ALA A 535 27.53 -4.36 -16.85
CA ALA A 535 26.39 -3.96 -16.05
C ALA A 535 26.82 -2.94 -14.98
N HIS A 536 26.18 -1.78 -14.90
CA HIS A 536 26.60 -0.64 -14.07
C HIS A 536 25.53 -0.22 -13.06
N GLY A 537 25.92 0.41 -11.95
CA GLY A 537 24.99 1.06 -11.01
C GLY A 537 24.16 0.06 -10.22
N GLY A 538 24.68 -0.52 -9.14
CA GLY A 538 23.88 -1.37 -8.24
C GLY A 538 22.74 -0.58 -7.58
N GLY A 539 23.08 0.56 -6.97
CA GLY A 539 22.18 1.46 -6.26
C GLY A 539 21.53 2.46 -7.21
N ILE A 540 22.22 3.57 -7.50
CA ILE A 540 21.70 4.68 -8.29
C ILE A 540 22.57 4.92 -9.52
N LEU A 541 21.93 5.09 -10.68
CA LEU A 541 22.59 5.50 -11.93
C LEU A 541 21.90 6.68 -12.58
N LEU A 542 22.66 7.74 -12.85
CA LEU A 542 22.25 8.90 -13.63
C LEU A 542 23.05 8.94 -14.93
N SER A 543 22.34 9.03 -16.05
CA SER A 543 22.91 9.26 -17.37
C SER A 543 22.24 10.45 -18.02
N GLU A 544 23.05 11.42 -18.49
CA GLU A 544 22.55 12.62 -19.17
C GLU A 544 21.48 13.37 -18.34
N SER A 545 21.56 13.29 -17.01
CA SER A 545 20.48 13.71 -16.09
C SER A 545 20.90 14.90 -15.20
N PRO A 546 20.87 16.14 -15.73
CA PRO A 546 21.33 17.32 -15.02
C PRO A 546 20.35 17.85 -13.99
N ASN A 547 20.86 18.73 -13.13
CA ASN A 547 20.09 19.42 -12.10
C ASN A 547 19.48 18.43 -11.10
N THR A 548 20.31 17.50 -10.62
CA THR A 548 19.90 16.48 -9.65
C THR A 548 20.48 16.76 -8.26
N HIS A 549 19.63 16.74 -7.24
CA HIS A 549 20.00 17.01 -5.85
C HIS A 549 19.80 15.73 -5.03
N PHE A 550 20.83 15.33 -4.30
CA PHE A 550 20.80 14.21 -3.36
C PHE A 550 20.98 14.77 -1.95
N ASP A 551 20.00 14.59 -1.09
CA ASP A 551 20.03 15.06 0.28
C ASP A 551 19.51 13.99 1.24
N GLY A 552 20.28 13.64 2.27
CA GLY A 552 19.81 12.70 3.30
C GLY A 552 19.59 11.25 2.83
N ASN A 553 20.16 10.80 1.71
CA ASN A 553 19.91 9.44 1.23
C ASN A 553 20.90 8.43 1.82
N ALA A 554 20.41 7.23 2.11
CA ALA A 554 21.22 6.08 2.49
C ALA A 554 21.36 5.12 1.28
N ILE A 555 22.57 4.98 0.74
CA ILE A 555 22.91 4.12 -0.39
C ILE A 555 23.84 3.02 0.13
N THR A 556 23.27 1.87 0.49
CA THR A 556 23.99 0.86 1.30
C THR A 556 23.95 -0.55 0.72
N GLY A 557 25.07 -1.28 0.75
CA GLY A 557 25.07 -2.71 0.40
C GLY A 557 24.74 -3.04 -1.06
N ASN A 558 24.77 -2.05 -1.97
CA ASN A 558 24.39 -2.26 -3.37
C ASN A 558 25.54 -2.87 -4.17
N THR A 559 25.22 -3.72 -5.14
CA THR A 559 26.21 -4.51 -5.88
C THR A 559 26.12 -4.33 -7.39
N SER A 560 27.24 -4.02 -8.03
CA SER A 560 27.43 -4.10 -9.49
C SER A 560 28.35 -5.25 -9.84
N GLY A 561 27.79 -6.36 -10.35
CA GLY A 561 28.49 -7.62 -10.54
C GLY A 561 29.31 -7.75 -11.84
N GLY A 562 29.26 -6.79 -12.76
CA GLY A 562 30.00 -6.90 -14.03
C GLY A 562 30.45 -5.58 -14.66
N GLY A 563 30.39 -4.49 -13.92
CA GLY A 563 30.78 -3.16 -14.34
C GLY A 563 30.82 -2.18 -13.17
N MET A 564 30.82 -0.90 -13.51
CA MET A 564 31.11 0.19 -12.58
C MET A 564 29.91 0.69 -11.77
N THR A 565 30.27 0.97 -10.53
CA THR A 565 29.58 1.48 -9.35
C THR A 565 28.47 0.64 -8.74
N GLY A 566 28.73 0.19 -7.52
CA GLY A 566 27.76 -0.39 -6.62
C GLY A 566 26.85 0.70 -6.06
N GLY A 567 27.39 1.84 -5.62
CA GLY A 567 26.65 2.93 -4.98
C GLY A 567 25.99 3.89 -5.96
N LEU A 568 26.68 4.97 -6.32
CA LEU A 568 26.17 6.08 -7.13
C LEU A 568 26.99 6.26 -8.43
N ASN A 569 26.30 6.36 -9.57
CA ASN A 569 26.87 6.69 -10.88
C ASN A 569 26.36 8.03 -11.40
N LEU A 570 27.27 8.96 -11.70
CA LEU A 570 26.98 10.25 -12.34
C LEU A 570 27.68 10.32 -13.69
N TYR A 571 26.98 9.92 -14.75
CA TYR A 571 27.51 9.87 -16.12
C TYR A 571 26.91 10.96 -17.01
N ASN A 572 27.75 11.81 -17.62
CA ASN A 572 27.34 12.90 -18.52
C ASN A 572 26.22 13.79 -17.95
N SER A 573 26.11 13.89 -16.63
CA SER A 573 24.93 14.47 -15.98
C SER A 573 25.12 15.94 -15.66
N GLY A 574 26.28 16.55 -15.91
CA GLY A 574 26.47 17.98 -15.67
C GLY A 574 26.27 18.34 -14.19
N GLN A 575 25.34 19.25 -13.86
CA GLN A 575 25.21 19.81 -12.52
C GLN A 575 24.45 18.90 -11.53
N TRP A 576 25.03 18.69 -10.35
CA TRP A 576 24.43 17.93 -9.26
C TRP A 576 24.80 18.51 -7.88
N ILE A 577 24.12 18.14 -6.80
CA ILE A 577 24.50 18.48 -5.42
C ILE A 577 24.39 17.20 -4.58
N LEU A 578 25.41 16.92 -3.77
CA LEU A 578 25.38 15.86 -2.76
C LEU A 578 25.52 16.49 -1.37
N LYS A 579 24.50 16.33 -0.54
CA LYS A 579 24.45 16.84 0.83
C LYS A 579 24.01 15.74 1.79
N SER A 580 24.68 15.55 2.92
CA SER A 580 24.19 14.68 4.01
C SER A 580 23.82 13.25 3.56
N ASN A 581 24.54 12.67 2.59
CA ASN A 581 24.26 11.32 2.10
C ASN A 581 25.22 10.30 2.74
N LEU A 582 24.70 9.11 3.04
CA LEU A 582 25.47 7.97 3.51
C LEU A 582 25.64 6.96 2.37
N ILE A 583 26.89 6.68 1.99
CA ILE A 583 27.23 5.76 0.89
C ILE A 583 28.22 4.74 1.45
N THR A 584 27.71 3.57 1.83
CA THR A 584 28.51 2.57 2.56
C THR A 584 28.28 1.15 2.09
N ASP A 585 29.31 0.30 2.22
CA ASP A 585 29.22 -1.14 1.98
C ASP A 585 28.78 -1.51 0.55
N ASN A 586 28.94 -0.60 -0.41
CA ASN A 586 28.61 -0.86 -1.82
C ASN A 586 29.77 -1.57 -2.51
N THR A 587 29.46 -2.55 -3.36
CA THR A 587 30.44 -3.39 -4.03
C THR A 587 30.36 -3.24 -5.54
N ALA A 588 31.50 -3.09 -6.21
CA ALA A 588 31.57 -3.14 -7.67
C ALA A 588 32.64 -4.12 -8.16
N ALA A 589 32.32 -4.83 -9.24
CA ALA A 589 33.29 -5.69 -9.92
C ALA A 589 34.40 -4.87 -10.63
N VAL A 590 34.10 -3.63 -10.99
CA VAL A 590 35.01 -2.66 -11.63
C VAL A 590 34.81 -1.31 -10.93
N ASP A 591 35.89 -0.54 -10.77
CA ASP A 591 35.88 0.70 -10.00
C ASP A 591 34.78 1.69 -10.39
N PRO A 592 34.27 2.47 -9.43
CA PRO A 592 34.45 2.37 -7.99
C PRO A 592 33.36 1.53 -7.33
N GLY A 593 33.50 1.19 -6.05
CA GLY A 593 32.40 0.65 -5.24
C GLY A 593 31.34 1.70 -4.90
N GLY A 594 31.79 2.88 -4.47
CA GLY A 594 31.02 3.98 -3.88
C GLY A 594 30.46 4.96 -4.91
N ILE A 595 31.27 5.93 -5.36
CA ILE A 595 30.80 7.02 -6.25
C ILE A 595 31.64 7.12 -7.51
N TYR A 596 30.99 7.00 -8.67
CA TYR A 596 31.60 7.26 -9.98
C TYR A 596 31.10 8.58 -10.56
N ILE A 597 32.00 9.50 -10.89
CA ILE A 597 31.68 10.79 -11.51
C ILE A 597 32.42 10.89 -12.84
N SER A 598 31.69 10.83 -13.96
CA SER A 598 32.28 10.81 -15.30
C SER A 598 31.64 11.84 -16.21
N ASN A 599 32.45 12.78 -16.72
CA ASN A 599 32.01 13.91 -17.54
C ASN A 599 30.85 14.69 -16.91
N SER A 600 30.81 14.76 -15.58
CA SER A 600 29.75 15.39 -14.79
C SER A 600 30.31 16.53 -13.95
N GLY A 601 31.24 17.30 -14.54
CA GLY A 601 31.79 18.51 -13.95
C GLY A 601 30.90 19.72 -14.19
N CYS A 602 31.14 20.78 -13.43
CA CYS A 602 30.38 22.04 -13.53
C CYS A 602 31.16 23.11 -14.30
N PRO A 603 30.50 24.18 -14.78
CA PRO A 603 31.19 25.40 -15.17
C PRO A 603 31.94 26.04 -13.98
N ALA A 604 32.99 26.80 -14.27
CA ALA A 604 33.73 27.51 -13.23
C ALA A 604 32.82 28.45 -12.40
N ASN A 605 32.96 28.42 -11.07
CA ASN A 605 32.16 29.17 -10.10
C ASN A 605 30.66 28.80 -10.03
N ASP A 606 30.25 27.66 -10.57
CA ASP A 606 28.91 27.13 -10.32
C ASP A 606 28.86 26.59 -8.87
N PRO A 607 27.86 26.95 -8.06
CA PRO A 607 27.72 26.42 -6.70
C PRO A 607 27.28 24.93 -6.65
N ARG A 608 27.02 24.32 -7.82
CA ARG A 608 26.72 22.89 -7.99
C ARG A 608 28.02 22.10 -8.23
N CYS A 609 27.90 20.78 -8.41
CA CYS A 609 28.99 19.79 -8.38
C CYS A 609 29.79 19.83 -7.06
N ARG A 610 29.04 19.99 -5.97
CA ARG A 610 29.55 20.15 -4.62
C ARG A 610 29.07 18.98 -3.75
N MET A 611 29.98 18.45 -2.95
CA MET A 611 29.73 17.51 -1.88
C MET A 611 29.86 18.22 -0.53
N THR A 612 28.93 18.02 0.39
CA THR A 612 29.00 18.55 1.75
C THR A 612 28.36 17.54 2.69
N ASP A 613 28.94 17.35 3.88
CA ASP A 613 28.41 16.45 4.91
C ASP A 613 28.14 15.02 4.39
N THR A 614 28.89 14.57 3.39
CA THR A 614 28.66 13.26 2.75
C THR A 614 29.64 12.24 3.30
N VAL A 615 29.13 11.05 3.63
CA VAL A 615 29.89 9.93 4.18
C VAL A 615 30.04 8.86 3.11
N VAL A 616 31.28 8.51 2.77
CA VAL A 616 31.64 7.48 1.78
C VAL A 616 32.65 6.52 2.42
N VAL A 617 32.16 5.40 2.96
CA VAL A 617 32.98 4.49 3.78
C VAL A 617 32.73 3.03 3.46
N ARG A 618 33.74 2.16 3.65
CA ARG A 618 33.61 0.69 3.47
C ARG A 618 33.05 0.27 2.11
N ASN A 619 33.32 1.02 1.06
CA ASN A 619 32.93 0.60 -0.28
C ASN A 619 34.03 -0.27 -0.89
N HIS A 620 33.61 -1.30 -1.62
CA HIS A 620 34.45 -2.39 -2.07
C HIS A 620 34.59 -2.46 -3.60
N THR A 621 35.79 -2.79 -4.06
CA THR A 621 36.10 -2.95 -5.49
C THR A 621 37.19 -4.00 -5.70
N ASN A 622 37.33 -4.49 -6.93
CA ASN A 622 38.51 -5.25 -7.37
C ASN A 622 39.54 -4.41 -8.14
N GLY A 623 39.28 -3.11 -8.35
CA GLY A 623 40.18 -2.21 -9.04
C GLY A 623 40.94 -1.27 -8.10
N ASP A 624 41.20 -0.06 -8.58
CA ASP A 624 42.04 0.96 -7.94
C ASP A 624 41.33 1.69 -6.78
N THR A 625 40.00 1.79 -6.75
CA THR A 625 39.29 2.58 -5.72
C THR A 625 37.87 2.09 -5.43
N GLY A 626 37.59 1.86 -4.16
CA GLY A 626 36.27 1.60 -3.62
C GLY A 626 35.52 2.89 -3.33
N GLY A 627 36.22 4.00 -3.06
CA GLY A 627 35.65 5.28 -2.64
C GLY A 627 35.06 6.09 -3.80
N ILE A 628 35.68 7.24 -4.09
CA ILE A 628 35.22 8.19 -5.12
C ILE A 628 36.17 8.17 -6.31
N TYR A 629 35.67 7.83 -7.50
CA TYR A 629 36.41 7.91 -8.76
C TYR A 629 35.87 9.06 -9.60
N ILE A 630 36.75 9.99 -9.97
CA ILE A 630 36.43 11.16 -10.77
C ILE A 630 37.14 11.08 -12.12
N TYR A 631 36.38 11.11 -13.21
CA TYR A 631 36.87 11.06 -14.58
C TYR A 631 36.43 12.28 -15.38
N ASN A 632 37.38 13.05 -15.91
CA ASN A 632 37.13 14.16 -16.83
C ASN A 632 35.99 15.10 -16.36
N SER A 633 35.95 15.38 -15.06
CA SER A 633 34.86 16.14 -14.43
C SER A 633 35.45 17.32 -13.68
N PRO A 634 35.72 18.44 -14.37
CA PRO A 634 36.34 19.61 -13.76
C PRO A 634 35.38 20.34 -12.81
N TRP A 635 35.95 21.15 -11.92
CA TRP A 635 35.23 22.02 -10.98
C TRP A 635 34.31 21.27 -10.00
N ILE A 636 34.78 20.15 -9.45
CA ILE A 636 34.15 19.47 -8.32
C ILE A 636 34.73 20.03 -7.02
N SER A 637 33.92 20.12 -5.96
CA SER A 637 34.37 20.60 -4.65
C SER A 637 33.89 19.70 -3.50
N PHE A 638 34.82 19.31 -2.62
CA PHE A 638 34.50 18.83 -1.27
C PHE A 638 34.45 20.03 -0.35
N ALA A 639 33.23 20.48 -0.07
CA ALA A 639 33.02 21.67 0.71
C ALA A 639 32.56 21.32 2.13
N GLY A 640 32.80 22.26 3.02
CA GLY A 640 32.47 22.16 4.43
C GLY A 640 32.61 23.51 5.10
N ASP A 641 32.58 23.51 6.42
CA ASP A 641 32.69 24.71 7.23
C ASP A 641 33.36 24.36 8.56
N ARG A 642 34.50 25.01 8.83
CA ARG A 642 35.30 24.79 10.04
C ARG A 642 34.62 25.35 11.29
N GLU A 643 33.78 26.37 11.16
CA GLU A 643 33.08 26.99 12.29
C GLU A 643 31.93 26.10 12.78
N THR A 644 31.24 25.44 11.85
CA THR A 644 30.12 24.53 12.14
C THR A 644 30.51 23.05 12.19
N CYS A 645 31.80 22.73 12.07
CA CYS A 645 32.31 21.36 12.01
C CYS A 645 31.67 20.49 10.91
N THR A 646 31.26 21.10 9.79
CA THR A 646 30.68 20.38 8.66
C THR A 646 31.80 19.83 7.78
N TYR A 647 31.97 18.51 7.75
CA TYR A 647 33.00 17.82 6.96
C TYR A 647 32.41 16.64 6.20
N ASN A 648 33.02 16.28 5.08
CA ASN A 648 32.77 14.99 4.44
C ASN A 648 33.62 13.93 5.12
N CYS A 649 33.19 12.68 5.13
CA CYS A 649 33.97 11.55 5.65
C CYS A 649 34.23 10.57 4.51
N ILE A 650 35.49 10.36 4.14
CA ILE A 650 35.87 9.50 3.01
C ILE A 650 37.06 8.65 3.45
N CYS A 651 36.76 7.43 3.91
CA CYS A 651 37.77 6.56 4.50
C CYS A 651 37.33 5.09 4.46
N GLU A 652 38.22 4.16 4.83
CA GLU A 652 37.92 2.72 4.91
C GLU A 652 37.40 2.08 3.61
N ASN A 653 37.65 2.70 2.45
CA ASN A 653 37.29 2.12 1.17
C ASN A 653 38.45 1.27 0.62
N ASP A 654 38.15 0.25 -0.19
CA ASP A 654 39.20 -0.54 -0.84
C ASP A 654 40.08 0.36 -1.75
N GLY A 655 41.40 0.25 -1.72
CA GLY A 655 42.28 1.08 -2.57
C GLY A 655 42.21 2.58 -2.21
N TYR A 656 42.20 3.46 -3.21
CA TYR A 656 42.15 4.91 -2.95
C TYR A 656 40.77 5.33 -2.42
N CYS A 657 40.74 6.23 -1.44
CA CYS A 657 39.55 6.92 -0.97
C CYS A 657 39.05 7.96 -1.99
N VAL A 658 39.98 8.68 -2.62
CA VAL A 658 39.69 9.60 -3.74
C VAL A 658 40.66 9.33 -4.89
N TYR A 659 40.10 9.01 -6.07
CA TYR A 659 40.85 8.83 -7.30
C TYR A 659 40.51 9.91 -8.33
N ASN A 660 41.37 10.93 -8.46
CA ASN A 660 41.13 12.06 -9.37
C ASN A 660 41.83 11.89 -10.72
N ASN A 661 41.06 11.47 -11.73
CA ASN A 661 41.52 11.32 -13.12
C ASN A 661 40.92 12.40 -14.02
N THR A 662 40.99 13.65 -13.57
CA THR A 662 40.56 14.83 -14.34
C THR A 662 41.79 15.56 -14.88
N PRO A 663 41.90 15.86 -16.18
CA PRO A 663 43.06 16.56 -16.73
C PRO A 663 43.27 17.95 -16.13
N TYR A 664 44.52 18.29 -15.78
CA TYR A 664 44.89 19.63 -15.36
C TYR A 664 44.91 20.61 -16.53
N ASN A 665 44.56 21.86 -16.22
CA ASN A 665 44.63 23.01 -17.11
C ASN A 665 45.16 24.20 -16.29
N PRO A 666 45.94 25.14 -16.87
CA PRO A 666 46.45 26.35 -16.19
C PRO A 666 45.46 27.22 -15.37
N THR A 667 44.15 26.93 -15.38
CA THR A 667 43.16 27.56 -14.49
C THR A 667 42.85 26.73 -13.23
N GLY A 668 43.52 25.59 -13.01
CA GLY A 668 43.29 24.69 -11.87
C GLY A 668 41.95 23.94 -11.92
N SER A 669 41.37 23.75 -13.11
CA SER A 669 40.00 23.22 -13.24
C SER A 669 39.85 21.75 -12.86
N GLY A 670 40.96 21.01 -12.85
CA GLY A 670 40.99 19.59 -12.46
C GLY A 670 41.36 19.37 -11.01
N ASP A 671 41.71 20.42 -10.28
CA ASP A 671 42.19 20.31 -8.90
C ASP A 671 41.02 20.23 -7.92
N LEU A 672 41.17 19.46 -6.85
CA LEU A 672 40.14 19.22 -5.83
C LEU A 672 40.62 19.75 -4.48
N ASP A 673 39.82 20.58 -3.84
CA ASP A 673 40.04 20.98 -2.45
C ASP A 673 39.40 19.95 -1.51
N ALA A 674 40.23 19.12 -0.87
CA ALA A 674 39.83 18.08 0.06
C ALA A 674 40.15 18.45 1.53
N ARG A 675 40.40 19.73 1.84
CA ARG A 675 40.64 20.21 3.22
C ARG A 675 39.41 20.12 4.14
N TYR A 676 38.26 19.78 3.57
CA TYR A 676 37.00 19.51 4.28
C TYR A 676 36.60 18.03 4.23
N VAL A 677 37.59 17.13 4.19
CA VAL A 677 37.43 15.68 4.24
C VAL A 677 38.12 15.13 5.49
N LYS A 678 37.40 14.29 6.25
CA LYS A 678 37.94 13.43 7.30
C LYS A 678 38.37 12.10 6.69
N TRP A 679 39.64 11.72 6.89
CA TRP A 679 40.28 10.54 6.29
C TRP A 679 40.38 9.34 7.23
N CYS A 680 39.86 9.45 8.46
CA CYS A 680 39.89 8.41 9.50
C CYS A 680 41.30 7.94 9.89
N THR A 681 42.31 8.77 9.63
CA THR A 681 43.70 8.63 10.06
C THR A 681 44.29 10.03 10.20
N GLU A 682 45.20 10.18 11.16
CA GLU A 682 46.01 11.39 11.32
C GLU A 682 47.39 11.25 10.68
N ASP A 683 47.77 10.03 10.26
CA ASP A 683 49.05 9.79 9.59
C ASP A 683 49.01 10.40 8.18
N PRO A 684 49.84 11.43 7.89
CA PRO A 684 49.91 12.02 6.57
C PRO A 684 50.23 11.00 5.47
N GLN A 685 50.96 9.93 5.80
CA GLN A 685 51.31 8.89 4.85
C GLN A 685 50.10 8.02 4.49
N ASP A 686 49.24 7.68 5.45
CA ASP A 686 48.01 6.93 5.18
C ASP A 686 47.04 7.76 4.33
N ILE A 687 46.95 9.08 4.58
CA ILE A 687 46.17 9.99 3.74
C ILE A 687 46.76 10.03 2.32
N TRP A 688 48.08 10.16 2.20
CA TRP A 688 48.76 10.15 0.91
C TRP A 688 48.54 8.86 0.13
N ASP A 689 48.67 7.71 0.79
CA ASP A 689 48.45 6.39 0.18
C ASP A 689 46.96 6.18 -0.20
N GLY A 690 46.05 6.89 0.47
CA GLY A 690 44.61 6.89 0.22
C GLY A 690 44.13 7.85 -0.87
N VAL A 691 45.00 8.67 -1.47
CA VAL A 691 44.61 9.66 -2.50
C VAL A 691 45.46 9.52 -3.75
N TYR A 692 44.80 9.50 -4.92
CA TYR A 692 45.47 9.66 -6.20
C TYR A 692 45.34 11.12 -6.69
N ASP A 693 46.45 11.87 -6.63
CA ASP A 693 46.49 13.34 -6.66
C ASP A 693 47.52 13.94 -7.65
N TYR A 694 47.86 13.23 -8.73
CA TYR A 694 48.72 13.73 -9.81
C TYR A 694 50.25 13.76 -9.57
N PHE A 695 50.80 13.56 -8.36
CA PHE A 695 52.27 13.49 -8.23
C PHE A 695 52.91 12.36 -9.07
N ASP A 696 52.11 11.41 -9.56
CA ASP A 696 52.50 10.34 -10.48
C ASP A 696 52.34 10.66 -11.99
N ASP A 697 51.52 11.64 -12.40
CA ASP A 697 51.36 12.05 -13.82
C ASP A 697 51.01 13.53 -13.96
N ALA A 698 52.01 14.33 -14.38
CA ALA A 698 51.93 15.79 -14.53
C ALA A 698 50.90 16.34 -15.56
N ARG A 699 49.94 15.53 -16.02
CA ARG A 699 48.84 15.90 -16.94
C ARG A 699 47.44 15.83 -16.31
N LEU A 700 47.30 15.24 -15.13
CA LEU A 700 46.03 15.10 -14.36
C LEU A 700 45.88 16.21 -13.29
N GLY A 701 44.83 16.24 -12.48
CA GLY A 701 44.56 17.32 -11.51
C GLY A 701 45.01 16.96 -10.10
N GLU A 702 45.39 17.97 -9.30
CA GLU A 702 45.89 17.79 -7.93
C GLU A 702 44.74 17.63 -6.92
N VAL A 703 44.97 16.94 -5.80
CA VAL A 703 44.04 16.90 -4.66
C VAL A 703 44.71 17.63 -3.49
N TYR A 704 44.22 18.81 -3.15
CA TYR A 704 44.69 19.61 -2.03
C TYR A 704 44.07 19.10 -0.73
N TRP A 705 44.86 18.34 0.02
CA TRP A 705 44.52 17.90 1.36
C TRP A 705 45.51 18.52 2.36
N ASP A 706 45.05 18.80 3.58
CA ASP A 706 45.94 19.17 4.68
C ASP A 706 46.11 17.92 5.56
N PRO A 707 47.35 17.47 5.87
CA PRO A 707 47.55 16.58 7.01
C PRO A 707 47.05 17.29 8.24
N PHE A 708 46.32 16.54 9.07
CA PHE A 708 45.62 17.07 10.22
C PHE A 708 46.52 18.04 11.01
N VAL A 709 46.12 19.32 11.10
CA VAL A 709 46.81 20.28 11.95
C VAL A 709 46.34 19.99 13.37
N SER A 710 47.14 19.23 14.10
CA SER A 710 47.00 19.04 15.54
C SER A 710 46.82 20.40 16.24
N GLY A 711 45.84 20.47 17.13
CA GLY A 711 45.91 21.30 18.33
C GLY A 711 44.94 22.47 18.36
N THR A 712 43.77 22.24 18.96
CA THR A 712 43.40 22.99 20.20
C THR A 712 42.39 22.25 21.08
N THR A 713 42.00 21.03 20.74
CA THR A 713 41.10 20.22 21.55
C THR A 713 41.60 18.79 21.60
N CYS A 714 42.03 18.36 22.78
CA CYS A 714 41.68 17.11 23.46
C CYS A 714 41.55 15.74 22.77
N GLU A 715 41.22 15.67 21.49
CA GLU A 715 41.09 14.43 20.71
C GLU A 715 42.41 14.06 20.02
N ASP A 716 43.42 14.93 20.07
CA ASP A 716 44.69 14.82 19.34
C ASP A 716 45.81 14.05 20.11
N PHE A 717 45.49 13.30 21.16
CA PHE A 717 46.48 12.57 21.96
C PHE A 717 46.01 11.17 22.39
N ASP A 718 46.92 10.19 22.42
CA ASP A 718 46.72 8.84 23.00
C ASP A 718 46.48 8.84 24.54
N TRP A 719 46.38 10.03 25.13
CA TRP A 719 46.13 10.27 26.55
C TRP A 719 45.06 11.37 26.68
N TYR A 720 44.16 11.24 27.65
CA TYR A 720 43.06 12.19 27.84
C TYR A 720 42.68 12.36 29.31
N ALA A 721 42.08 13.52 29.60
CA ALA A 721 41.28 13.74 30.79
C ALA A 721 39.91 14.24 30.31
N TRP A 722 38.94 13.35 30.18
CA TRP A 722 37.69 13.60 29.47
C TRP A 722 36.52 13.72 30.45
N ARG A 723 35.79 14.83 30.37
CA ARG A 723 34.52 15.04 31.05
C ARG A 723 33.40 14.80 30.05
N ASP A 724 32.68 13.71 30.20
CA ASP A 724 31.45 13.51 29.45
C ASP A 724 30.28 14.21 30.18
N LEU A 725 29.49 15.01 29.45
CA LEU A 725 28.22 15.61 29.88
C LEU A 725 27.14 15.44 28.78
N SER A 726 27.43 14.67 27.70
CA SER A 726 26.50 14.49 26.56
C SER A 726 25.43 13.45 26.77
N ILE A 727 25.56 12.60 27.80
CA ILE A 727 24.47 11.70 28.15
C ILE A 727 23.31 12.53 28.74
N PRO A 728 22.06 12.31 28.32
CA PRO A 728 20.91 13.08 28.82
C PRO A 728 20.77 13.09 30.35
N GLU A 729 21.25 12.04 31.04
CA GLU A 729 21.33 11.95 32.51
C GLU A 729 22.18 13.06 33.17
N LEU A 730 23.06 13.68 32.39
CA LEU A 730 23.93 14.78 32.77
C LEU A 730 23.37 16.13 32.33
N ALA A 731 22.06 16.32 32.15
CA ALA A 731 21.40 17.61 32.34
C ALA A 731 21.05 17.83 33.82
N TYR A 732 21.03 19.08 34.30
CA TYR A 732 20.87 19.35 35.74
C TYR A 732 19.44 19.76 36.11
N ARG A 733 19.02 19.42 37.33
CA ARG A 733 17.77 19.91 37.93
C ARG A 733 18.10 20.66 39.22
N PRO A 734 17.46 21.81 39.50
CA PRO A 734 17.56 22.46 40.81
C PRO A 734 17.46 21.46 41.95
N GLU A 735 18.36 21.56 42.93
CA GLU A 735 18.39 20.75 44.15
C GLU A 735 18.69 19.23 43.98
N VAL A 736 18.84 18.73 42.74
CA VAL A 736 19.15 17.31 42.50
C VAL A 736 20.67 17.10 42.41
N PRO A 737 21.27 16.26 43.28
CA PRO A 737 22.69 15.96 43.21
C PRO A 737 23.05 15.18 41.93
N LYS A 738 24.06 15.63 41.21
CA LYS A 738 24.56 15.07 39.95
C LYS A 738 26.02 14.69 40.07
N VAL A 739 26.36 13.46 39.67
CA VAL A 739 27.74 12.96 39.68
C VAL A 739 28.45 13.45 38.42
N ILE A 740 29.60 14.08 38.60
CA ILE A 740 30.52 14.51 37.55
C ILE A 740 31.75 13.62 37.66
N CYS A 741 32.04 12.88 36.59
CA CYS A 741 33.21 12.03 36.49
C CYS A 741 34.13 12.56 35.39
N ILE A 742 35.43 12.47 35.64
CA ILE A 742 36.47 12.77 34.67
C ILE A 742 37.28 11.50 34.49
N GLU A 743 37.18 10.91 33.30
CA GLU A 743 37.97 9.76 32.91
C GLU A 743 39.40 10.20 32.64
N ILE A 744 40.37 9.42 33.11
CA ILE A 744 41.78 9.76 33.06
C ILE A 744 42.56 8.60 32.44
N SER A 745 43.19 8.88 31.30
CA SER A 745 44.17 8.02 30.65
C SER A 745 45.46 8.81 30.44
N PRO A 746 46.46 8.75 31.33
CA PRO A 746 47.72 9.48 31.20
C PRO A 746 48.66 8.81 30.18
N PRO A 747 49.62 9.54 29.59
CA PRO A 747 50.55 8.96 28.61
C PRO A 747 51.48 7.91 29.24
N ASP A 748 51.93 6.96 28.41
CA ASP A 748 52.91 5.95 28.81
C ASP A 748 54.19 6.59 29.37
N GLY A 749 54.51 6.28 30.63
CA GLY A 749 55.68 6.79 31.34
C GLY A 749 55.44 8.01 32.23
N ALA A 750 54.20 8.52 32.32
CA ALA A 750 53.86 9.55 33.30
C ALA A 750 54.17 9.08 34.75
N GLU A 751 54.73 9.97 35.58
CA GLU A 751 55.10 9.66 36.97
C GLU A 751 54.12 10.26 37.98
N THR A 752 53.57 11.44 37.69
CA THR A 752 52.61 12.16 38.56
C THR A 752 51.52 12.86 37.76
N ILE A 753 50.29 12.81 38.28
CA ILE A 753 49.18 13.64 37.78
C ILE A 753 48.51 14.42 38.92
N LEU A 754 47.97 15.59 38.62
CA LEU A 754 47.16 16.41 39.51
C LEU A 754 46.02 17.04 38.72
N LEU A 755 44.83 17.11 39.31
CA LEU A 755 43.64 17.62 38.62
C LEU A 755 42.96 18.71 39.46
N GLU A 756 42.61 19.82 38.82
CA GLU A 756 41.73 20.85 39.37
C GLU A 756 40.50 20.99 38.48
N ASP A 757 39.31 20.86 39.04
CA ASP A 757 38.05 21.15 38.34
C ASP A 757 37.24 22.23 39.07
N MET A 758 36.54 23.07 38.32
CA MET A 758 35.75 24.20 38.82
C MET A 758 34.30 24.05 38.34
N PRO A 759 33.39 23.60 39.23
CA PRO A 759 31.96 23.55 38.95
C PRO A 759 31.34 24.94 38.77
N PRO A 760 30.11 25.03 38.23
CA PRO A 760 29.38 26.29 38.14
C PRO A 760 29.22 26.98 39.51
N GLY A 761 29.34 28.31 39.51
CA GLY A 761 29.29 29.11 40.73
C GLY A 761 27.96 28.94 41.48
N GLY A 762 28.03 28.79 42.81
CA GLY A 762 26.85 28.62 43.67
C GLY A 762 26.32 27.18 43.78
N TRP A 763 26.86 26.22 43.02
CA TRP A 763 26.52 24.81 43.16
C TRP A 763 27.30 24.18 44.33
N THR A 764 26.66 23.26 45.07
CA THR A 764 27.32 22.62 46.22
C THR A 764 28.00 21.32 45.81
N VAL A 765 29.19 21.04 46.36
CA VAL A 765 29.99 19.84 46.01
C VAL A 765 30.03 18.84 47.16
N SER A 766 29.85 17.56 46.83
CA SER A 766 29.85 16.42 47.75
C SER A 766 30.39 15.14 47.09
N ALA A 767 30.36 14.00 47.80
CA ALA A 767 30.75 12.67 47.30
C ALA A 767 32.03 12.60 46.45
N LEU A 768 33.10 13.22 46.95
CA LEU A 768 34.40 13.29 46.30
C LEU A 768 35.12 11.93 46.29
N SER A 769 35.72 11.57 45.16
CA SER A 769 36.56 10.37 45.01
C SER A 769 37.78 10.37 45.94
N PRO A 770 38.34 9.20 46.29
CA PRO A 770 39.52 9.11 47.15
C PRO A 770 40.71 9.89 46.56
N GLY A 771 41.26 10.84 47.33
CA GLY A 771 42.34 11.72 46.87
C GLY A 771 41.87 13.09 46.35
N CYS A 772 40.56 13.33 46.32
CA CYS A 772 39.96 14.62 45.99
C CYS A 772 39.51 15.39 47.25
N LEU A 773 39.57 16.72 47.19
CA LEU A 773 39.01 17.63 48.20
C LEU A 773 38.32 18.83 47.54
N TRP A 774 37.27 19.34 48.19
CA TRP A 774 36.62 20.59 47.81
C TRP A 774 37.26 21.78 48.54
N GLU A 775 37.75 22.77 47.81
CA GLU A 775 38.30 24.02 48.34
C GLU A 775 37.30 25.17 48.18
N ALA A 776 36.47 25.38 49.19
CA ALA A 776 35.40 26.37 49.16
C ALA A 776 35.85 27.83 48.96
N SER A 777 37.11 28.18 49.22
CA SER A 777 37.63 29.54 48.99
C SER A 777 37.94 29.86 47.53
N THR A 778 38.11 28.83 46.69
CA THR A 778 38.40 28.97 45.26
C THR A 778 37.36 28.29 44.37
N GLU A 779 36.35 27.65 44.99
CA GLU A 779 35.29 26.89 44.32
C GLU A 779 35.82 25.78 43.39
N LYS A 780 36.92 25.13 43.81
CA LYS A 780 37.59 24.07 43.04
C LYS A 780 37.57 22.72 43.74
N VAL A 781 37.33 21.67 42.96
CA VAL A 781 37.65 20.29 43.30
C VAL A 781 39.11 20.04 42.93
N LYS A 782 39.93 19.63 43.90
CA LYS A 782 41.35 19.33 43.69
C LYS A 782 41.63 17.88 44.00
N CYS A 783 42.18 17.16 43.04
CA CYS A 783 42.44 15.73 43.11
C CYS A 783 43.93 15.44 42.88
N GLY A 784 44.52 14.63 43.77
CA GLY A 784 45.94 14.25 43.72
C GLY A 784 46.85 15.07 44.64
N PRO A 785 48.18 15.03 44.45
CA PRO A 785 48.88 14.34 43.36
C PRO A 785 48.73 12.81 43.44
N TYR A 786 48.47 12.19 42.30
CA TYR A 786 48.44 10.74 42.14
C TYR A 786 49.76 10.27 41.50
N PHE A 787 50.25 9.12 41.95
CA PHE A 787 51.43 8.44 41.42
C PHE A 787 51.02 7.07 40.88
N THR A 788 51.81 6.49 39.97
CA THR A 788 51.48 5.19 39.35
C THR A 788 51.24 4.07 40.40
N PRO A 789 50.16 3.27 40.27
CA PRO A 789 49.12 3.31 39.24
C PRO A 789 48.12 4.47 39.44
N PHE A 790 47.79 5.16 38.35
CA PHE A 790 46.85 6.28 38.36
C PHE A 790 45.39 5.81 38.48
N PRO A 791 44.50 6.65 39.04
CA PRO A 791 43.07 6.42 38.89
C PRO A 791 42.69 6.49 37.41
N THR A 792 41.83 5.57 36.96
CA THR A 792 41.23 5.62 35.61
C THR A 792 40.10 6.64 35.52
N GLU A 793 39.61 7.11 36.67
CA GLU A 793 38.51 8.06 36.78
C GLU A 793 38.56 8.80 38.13
N VAL A 794 38.15 10.07 38.16
CA VAL A 794 37.84 10.80 39.38
C VAL A 794 36.44 11.41 39.29
N CYS A 795 35.60 11.10 40.28
CA CYS A 795 34.23 11.60 40.36
C CYS A 795 34.00 12.48 41.59
N TYR A 796 33.06 13.41 41.49
CA TYR A 796 32.49 14.19 42.59
C TYR A 796 31.02 14.53 42.27
N THR A 797 30.20 14.84 43.26
CA THR A 797 28.80 15.21 43.05
C THR A 797 28.60 16.70 43.21
N VAL A 798 27.89 17.33 42.29
CA VAL A 798 27.44 18.72 42.36
C VAL A 798 25.94 18.79 42.61
N THR A 799 25.42 19.76 43.36
CA THR A 799 23.97 19.97 43.53
C THR A 799 23.64 21.42 43.17
N PRO A 800 22.83 21.66 42.12
CA PRO A 800 22.43 22.99 41.68
C PRO A 800 21.55 23.70 42.73
N PRO A 801 21.61 25.04 42.85
CA PRO A 801 20.70 25.79 43.71
C PRO A 801 19.26 25.77 43.16
N VAL A 802 18.30 26.10 44.03
CA VAL A 802 16.85 26.02 43.75
C VAL A 802 16.38 26.89 42.58
N ASP A 803 17.14 27.92 42.22
CA ASP A 803 16.84 28.91 41.18
C ASP A 803 17.70 28.74 39.93
N ALA A 804 18.39 27.61 39.76
CA ALA A 804 19.23 27.37 38.60
C ALA A 804 18.40 26.97 37.36
N ASP A 805 18.27 27.87 36.39
CA ASP A 805 17.41 27.73 35.20
C ASP A 805 18.11 28.11 33.87
N GLU A 806 19.43 28.27 33.88
CA GLU A 806 20.26 28.64 32.72
C GLU A 806 21.42 27.65 32.49
N GLU A 807 21.97 27.60 31.28
CA GLU A 807 23.19 26.82 30.94
C GLU A 807 24.31 27.07 31.96
N ALA A 808 24.89 26.01 32.53
CA ALA A 808 25.90 26.11 33.58
C ALA A 808 27.22 25.46 33.14
N CYS A 809 28.34 26.17 33.24
CA CYS A 809 29.62 25.70 32.67
C CYS A 809 30.70 25.36 33.71
N PHE A 810 31.42 24.27 33.44
CA PHE A 810 32.58 23.78 34.16
C PHE A 810 33.89 24.23 33.50
N ALA A 811 34.93 24.41 34.30
CA ALA A 811 36.29 24.64 33.80
C ALA A 811 37.32 23.87 34.62
N GLY A 812 38.19 23.11 33.96
CA GLY A 812 39.17 22.30 34.67
C GLY A 812 40.52 22.21 33.96
N THR A 813 41.53 21.81 34.73
CA THR A 813 42.92 21.66 34.31
C THR A 813 43.48 20.37 34.91
N ILE A 814 44.16 19.58 34.10
CA ILE A 814 45.00 18.46 34.55
C ILE A 814 46.47 18.82 34.34
N SER A 815 47.30 18.57 35.35
CA SER A 815 48.75 18.69 35.30
C SER A 815 49.37 17.30 35.25
N ILE A 816 50.17 17.01 34.23
CA ILE A 816 50.89 15.75 34.04
C ILE A 816 52.38 16.06 34.08
N ASP A 817 53.11 15.45 35.02
CA ASP A 817 54.54 15.67 35.27
C ASP A 817 54.96 17.16 35.37
N GLY A 818 54.04 18.01 35.86
CA GLY A 818 54.26 19.44 36.07
C GLY A 818 53.91 20.34 34.88
N GLN A 819 53.28 19.82 33.83
CA GLN A 819 52.74 20.59 32.70
C GLN A 819 51.21 20.55 32.67
N ASP A 820 50.59 21.73 32.51
CA ASP A 820 49.14 21.91 32.62
C ASP A 820 48.42 21.84 31.26
N TRP A 821 47.24 21.20 31.26
CA TRP A 821 46.37 20.96 30.11
C TRP A 821 44.91 21.15 30.50
N GLY A 822 44.06 21.60 29.57
CA GLY A 822 42.63 21.71 29.82
C GLY A 822 41.96 20.33 29.98
N ILE A 823 40.97 20.22 30.85
CA ILE A 823 40.08 19.04 30.86
C ILE A 823 39.17 19.11 29.63
N CYS A 824 39.06 17.97 28.97
CA CYS A 824 38.47 17.75 27.68
C CYS A 824 37.00 17.32 27.77
N GLY A 825 36.34 17.20 26.62
CA GLY A 825 34.92 16.85 26.54
C GLY A 825 34.00 18.04 26.79
N HIS A 826 32.84 17.78 27.37
CA HIS A 826 31.77 18.75 27.52
C HIS A 826 32.08 19.80 28.60
N LYS A 827 31.74 21.04 28.28
CA LYS A 827 32.05 22.21 29.13
C LYS A 827 30.83 22.76 29.84
N CYS A 828 29.65 22.60 29.29
CA CYS A 828 28.43 23.17 29.83
C CYS A 828 27.34 22.10 29.95
N ILE A 829 26.49 22.28 30.94
CA ILE A 829 25.36 21.44 31.28
C ILE A 829 24.10 22.31 31.25
N GLU A 830 23.10 21.90 30.47
CA GLU A 830 21.83 22.62 30.36
C GLU A 830 20.85 22.22 31.49
N PRO A 831 19.92 23.12 31.90
CA PRO A 831 18.85 22.79 32.83
C PRO A 831 17.84 21.84 32.18
N TRP A 832 17.41 20.82 32.92
CA TRP A 832 16.46 19.82 32.45
C TRP A 832 15.05 20.41 32.36
N ALA A 833 14.50 20.54 31.15
CA ALA A 833 13.08 20.81 30.93
C ALA A 833 12.42 19.58 30.26
N CYS A 834 11.56 18.87 31.00
CA CYS A 834 10.64 17.88 30.45
C CYS A 834 9.30 17.95 31.22
N PRO A 835 8.14 17.93 30.54
CA PRO A 835 6.84 17.72 31.17
C PRO A 835 6.68 16.25 31.65
N TYR A 836 5.87 16.04 32.69
CA TYR A 836 5.56 14.72 33.25
C TYR A 836 4.84 13.81 32.26
N ILE A 837 5.02 12.49 32.36
CA ILE A 837 4.19 11.52 31.63
C ILE A 837 2.78 11.56 32.25
N PRO A 838 1.68 11.45 31.47
CA PRO A 838 0.32 11.51 32.02
C PRO A 838 0.00 10.51 33.15
N ALA A 839 0.78 9.43 33.29
CA ALA A 839 0.67 8.46 34.38
C ALA A 839 1.24 8.96 35.71
N ASP A 840 2.15 9.94 35.68
CA ASP A 840 2.76 10.58 36.86
C ASP A 840 1.88 11.71 37.40
N GLU A 841 0.92 12.20 36.61
CA GLU A 841 -0.06 13.20 37.03
C GLU A 841 -1.10 12.54 37.95
N PRO A 842 -1.37 13.09 39.16
CA PRO A 842 -2.31 12.50 40.10
C PRO A 842 -3.73 12.41 39.51
N GLN A 843 -4.13 11.19 39.13
CA GLN A 843 -5.46 10.90 38.59
C GLN A 843 -6.51 11.00 39.71
N ASN A 844 -7.21 12.13 39.78
CA ASN A 844 -8.11 12.55 40.86
C ASN A 844 -9.33 11.63 41.14
N TYR A 845 -9.48 10.47 40.50
CA TYR A 845 -10.74 9.70 40.48
C TYR A 845 -10.66 8.19 40.74
N CYS A 846 -9.61 7.69 41.40
CA CYS A 846 -9.55 6.28 41.83
C CYS A 846 -9.97 6.07 43.31
N GLU A 847 -11.17 6.51 43.72
CA GLU A 847 -11.75 6.06 45.00
C GLU A 847 -12.28 4.63 44.86
N GLY A 848 -11.47 3.62 45.21
CA GLY A 848 -11.91 2.23 45.32
C GLY A 848 -11.01 1.17 44.67
N CYS A 849 -10.03 1.56 43.84
CA CYS A 849 -8.90 0.71 43.45
C CYS A 849 -7.96 0.70 44.68
N GLY A 850 -7.93 -0.41 45.44
CA GLY A 850 -7.29 -0.48 46.75
C GLY A 850 -5.82 -0.06 46.75
N ASP A 851 -5.48 0.90 47.62
CA ASP A 851 -4.13 1.33 48.04
C ASP A 851 -3.07 1.30 46.91
N CYS A 852 -3.26 2.08 45.84
CA CYS A 852 -2.14 2.61 45.07
C CYS A 852 -1.42 3.66 45.93
N SER A 853 -0.79 3.23 47.03
CA SER A 853 0.05 4.09 47.86
C SER A 853 1.43 4.27 47.21
N CYS A 854 1.48 4.67 45.93
CA CYS A 854 2.69 5.17 45.31
C CYS A 854 2.88 6.56 45.94
N ALA A 855 3.76 6.68 46.93
CA ALA A 855 3.91 7.92 47.71
C ALA A 855 4.60 9.05 46.91
N THR A 856 4.80 8.85 45.62
CA THR A 856 5.73 9.60 44.76
C THR A 856 5.22 9.80 43.33
N CYS A 857 3.91 9.78 43.07
CA CYS A 857 3.38 10.30 41.80
C CYS A 857 3.95 11.72 41.60
N GLU A 858 4.62 11.99 40.48
CA GLU A 858 5.53 13.12 40.20
C GLU A 858 7.05 12.84 40.41
N ASP A 859 7.50 11.59 40.41
CA ASP A 859 8.93 11.24 40.51
C ASP A 859 9.63 10.90 39.18
N PHE A 860 8.92 11.08 38.06
CA PHE A 860 9.38 10.78 36.69
C PHE A 860 9.73 9.31 36.48
N ARG A 861 9.20 8.41 37.30
CA ARG A 861 9.33 6.97 37.12
C ARG A 861 7.97 6.32 36.97
N VAL A 862 7.87 5.34 36.09
CA VAL A 862 6.63 4.57 35.92
C VAL A 862 6.75 3.26 36.69
N GLU A 863 6.09 3.14 37.84
CA GLU A 863 5.99 1.92 38.63
C GLU A 863 4.76 1.07 38.28
N GLY A 864 4.78 -0.21 38.67
CA GLY A 864 3.68 -1.13 38.36
C GLY A 864 2.36 -0.72 39.02
N CYS A 865 2.42 0.01 40.13
CA CYS A 865 1.24 0.58 40.77
C CYS A 865 0.65 1.75 39.97
N GLU A 866 1.47 2.52 39.25
CA GLU A 866 1.04 3.65 38.41
C GLU A 866 0.46 3.16 37.09
N VAL A 867 1.08 2.16 36.44
CA VAL A 867 0.47 1.48 35.28
C VAL A 867 -0.87 0.84 35.65
N SER A 868 -0.95 0.22 36.82
CA SER A 868 -2.21 -0.37 37.32
C SER A 868 -3.27 0.70 37.61
N GLY A 869 -2.86 1.84 38.18
CA GLY A 869 -3.73 3.00 38.41
C GLY A 869 -4.23 3.62 37.11
N TYR A 870 -3.33 3.81 36.13
CA TYR A 870 -3.63 4.34 34.81
C TYR A 870 -4.56 3.41 34.02
N ALA A 871 -4.32 2.09 34.06
CA ALA A 871 -5.21 1.09 33.47
C ALA A 871 -6.59 1.05 34.16
N CYS A 872 -6.65 1.19 35.50
CA CYS A 872 -7.90 1.33 36.25
C CYS A 872 -8.65 2.61 35.79
N ALA A 873 -7.98 3.75 35.70
CA ALA A 873 -8.57 5.00 35.22
C ALA A 873 -9.06 4.91 33.78
N TRP A 874 -8.28 4.31 32.89
CA TRP A 874 -8.62 4.10 31.49
C TRP A 874 -9.86 3.23 31.30
N LYS A 875 -9.93 2.08 32.00
CA LYS A 875 -11.09 1.17 31.98
C LYS A 875 -12.35 1.77 32.61
N LYS A 876 -12.19 2.77 33.50
CA LYS A 876 -13.30 3.50 34.14
C LYS A 876 -13.64 4.82 33.46
N ASP A 877 -13.16 5.04 32.22
CA ASP A 877 -13.39 6.28 31.44
C ASP A 877 -12.93 7.58 32.14
N CYS A 878 -12.05 7.47 33.13
CA CYS A 878 -11.43 8.62 33.78
C CYS A 878 -10.26 9.18 32.92
N ASN A 879 -9.82 8.41 31.92
CA ASN A 879 -8.82 8.76 30.93
C ASN A 879 -9.11 8.00 29.60
N ASP A 880 -8.98 8.66 28.44
CA ASP A 880 -9.25 8.08 27.10
C ASP A 880 -7.99 7.98 26.23
N ASP A 881 -6.81 8.00 26.85
CA ASP A 881 -5.51 7.91 26.18
C ASP A 881 -5.00 6.46 26.07
N LEU A 882 -5.53 5.72 25.09
CA LEU A 882 -5.14 4.33 24.79
C LEU A 882 -3.66 4.17 24.46
N ALA A 883 -3.08 5.12 23.70
CA ALA A 883 -1.68 5.08 23.29
C ALA A 883 -0.74 5.35 24.46
N GLY A 884 -1.04 6.34 25.30
CA GLY A 884 -0.25 6.60 26.50
C GLY A 884 -0.30 5.45 27.50
N MET A 885 -1.42 4.72 27.57
CA MET A 885 -1.53 3.55 28.44
C MET A 885 -0.61 2.40 28.01
N THR A 886 -0.64 1.98 26.74
CA THR A 886 0.24 0.90 26.24
C THR A 886 1.70 1.32 26.22
N ARG A 887 2.00 2.61 26.02
CA ARG A 887 3.34 3.18 26.12
C ARG A 887 3.87 3.14 27.56
N ALA A 888 3.08 3.55 28.55
CA ALA A 888 3.44 3.45 29.97
C ALA A 888 3.65 1.99 30.40
N ALA A 889 2.78 1.08 29.93
CA ALA A 889 2.88 -0.35 30.19
C ALA A 889 4.15 -0.96 29.57
N TYR A 890 4.52 -0.54 28.35
CA TYR A 890 5.76 -0.91 27.71
C TYR A 890 6.98 -0.42 28.51
N ILE A 891 7.01 0.86 28.88
CA ILE A 891 8.13 1.49 29.61
C ILE A 891 8.35 0.83 30.96
N TRP A 892 7.28 0.57 31.71
CA TRP A 892 7.37 -0.13 32.98
C TRP A 892 7.97 -1.54 32.83
N LYS A 893 7.62 -2.26 31.75
CA LYS A 893 8.09 -3.63 31.50
C LYS A 893 9.56 -3.67 31.04
N ASN A 894 9.98 -2.69 30.23
CA ASN A 894 11.29 -2.70 29.55
C ASN A 894 12.31 -1.67 30.09
N GLY A 895 11.90 -0.76 30.98
CA GLY A 895 12.73 0.32 31.53
C GLY A 895 12.56 1.66 30.80
N GLU A 896 12.98 2.75 31.47
CA GLU A 896 12.90 4.13 30.97
C GLU A 896 14.13 4.51 30.13
N CYS A 897 13.90 4.94 28.90
CA CYS A 897 14.86 5.61 28.02
C CYS A 897 14.09 6.70 27.26
N TYR A 898 14.68 7.86 26.92
CA TYR A 898 13.99 9.00 26.29
C TYR A 898 14.77 9.57 25.09
N CYS A 899 14.07 9.99 24.03
CA CYS A 899 14.62 10.74 22.88
C CYS A 899 13.76 12.00 22.60
N TRP A 900 14.41 13.06 22.13
CA TRP A 900 13.80 14.33 21.79
C TRP A 900 13.15 14.28 20.42
N ASP A 901 11.91 14.74 20.32
CA ASP A 901 11.21 14.97 19.05
C ASP A 901 11.24 16.47 18.73
N GLU A 902 11.99 16.85 17.70
CA GLU A 902 12.12 18.24 17.26
C GLU A 902 10.81 18.82 16.68
N ALA A 903 9.85 17.99 16.25
CA ALA A 903 8.60 18.43 15.65
C ALA A 903 7.52 18.78 16.69
N GLU A 904 7.63 18.27 17.91
CA GLU A 904 6.66 18.50 19.00
C GLU A 904 7.27 19.35 20.14
N GLU A 905 8.53 19.76 20.02
CA GLU A 905 9.34 20.42 21.07
C GLU A 905 9.26 19.68 22.43
N ASN A 906 9.25 18.34 22.42
CA ASN A 906 9.07 17.53 23.64
C ASN A 906 9.88 16.21 23.63
N TRP A 907 10.22 15.68 24.81
CA TRP A 907 10.91 14.38 24.96
C TRP A 907 9.89 13.23 25.03
N PHE A 908 10.04 12.22 24.17
CA PHE A 908 9.31 10.97 24.28
C PHE A 908 10.17 9.90 24.96
N PRO A 909 9.60 9.03 25.80
CA PRO A 909 10.27 7.80 26.20
C PRO A 909 10.48 6.91 24.96
N VAL A 910 11.73 6.63 24.60
CA VAL A 910 12.09 5.67 23.56
C VAL A 910 12.57 4.38 24.19
N PRO A 911 11.89 3.27 23.90
CA PRO A 911 12.52 1.96 23.86
C PRO A 911 13.43 1.82 22.65
N CYS A 912 14.52 1.07 22.75
CA CYS A 912 15.16 0.53 21.54
C CYS A 912 14.08 -0.09 20.61
N PRO A 913 14.06 0.24 19.31
CA PRO A 913 12.83 0.46 18.54
C PRO A 913 12.19 -0.81 17.95
N ALA A 914 10.90 -0.73 17.60
CA ALA A 914 10.42 -1.31 16.35
C ALA A 914 10.31 -0.15 15.33
N PRO A 915 11.04 -0.18 14.19
CA PRO A 915 11.08 0.99 13.31
C PRO A 915 9.89 1.04 12.33
N GLU A 916 9.52 2.29 12.04
CA GLU A 916 8.81 2.86 10.87
C GLU A 916 7.37 3.35 11.07
N SER A 917 7.18 4.67 11.22
CA SER A 917 6.53 5.55 10.20
C SER A 917 6.22 6.97 10.74
N GLY A 918 7.03 7.91 10.22
CA GLY A 918 6.99 9.39 10.26
C GLY A 918 5.83 10.20 10.85
N CYS A 919 6.20 11.13 11.75
CA CYS A 919 5.54 12.43 11.93
C CYS A 919 6.23 13.51 11.06
N CYS A 920 5.47 14.36 10.39
CA CYS A 920 5.92 15.64 9.84
C CYS A 920 4.92 16.76 10.20
N SER A 921 5.45 17.77 10.90
CA SER A 921 5.22 19.22 10.80
C SER A 921 3.82 19.84 11.04
N ASP A 922 3.76 20.58 12.14
CA ASP A 922 2.99 21.78 12.49
C ASP A 922 1.99 22.42 11.50
N ALA A 923 0.73 22.40 11.97
CA ALA A 923 -0.13 23.53 12.32
C ALA A 923 -0.25 24.77 11.39
N GLY A 924 -1.45 24.93 10.82
CA GLY A 924 -1.95 26.25 10.43
C GLY A 924 -3.13 26.30 9.45
N ASP A 925 -4.26 25.65 9.73
CA ASP A 925 -5.59 26.30 9.82
C ASP A 925 -6.74 25.28 9.92
N VAL A 926 -7.75 25.70 10.69
CA VAL A 926 -8.74 24.88 11.38
C VAL A 926 -9.96 24.53 10.52
N ALA A 927 -10.41 23.28 10.66
CA ALA A 927 -11.79 22.79 10.52
C ALA A 927 -12.49 22.85 9.14
N THR A 928 -12.54 21.69 8.48
CA THR A 928 -13.80 20.97 8.21
C THR A 928 -13.55 19.46 8.23
N LEU A 929 -14.07 18.79 9.26
CA LEU A 929 -14.15 17.32 9.36
C LEU A 929 -15.03 16.79 8.22
N ALA A 930 -14.42 16.10 7.25
CA ALA A 930 -15.10 15.19 6.35
C ALA A 930 -14.73 13.77 6.79
N LEU A 931 -15.65 13.11 7.45
CA LEU A 931 -15.56 11.70 7.75
C LEU A 931 -15.50 10.92 6.44
N THR A 932 -14.43 10.15 6.28
CA THR A 932 -14.25 9.22 5.18
C THR A 932 -14.30 7.83 5.76
N VAL A 933 -15.42 7.15 5.52
CA VAL A 933 -15.73 5.79 5.95
C VAL A 933 -14.84 4.84 5.14
N GLY A 934 -13.71 4.41 5.70
CA GLY A 934 -12.85 3.38 5.13
C GLY A 934 -13.32 1.99 5.56
N SER A 935 -13.72 1.14 4.63
CA SER A 935 -13.87 -0.30 4.85
C SER A 935 -12.56 -0.99 4.45
N ALA A 936 -11.88 -1.60 5.43
CA ALA A 936 -10.65 -2.37 5.25
C ALA A 936 -10.94 -3.88 5.35
N SER A 937 -10.35 -4.62 4.41
CA SER A 937 -10.48 -6.04 4.10
C SER A 937 -10.16 -7.02 5.24
N ARG A 938 -10.67 -8.27 5.13
CA ARG A 938 -10.16 -9.44 5.86
C ARG A 938 -8.75 -9.79 5.35
N GLN A 939 -7.70 -9.37 6.07
CA GLN A 939 -6.31 -9.76 5.79
C GLN A 939 -5.79 -10.64 6.95
N PHE A 940 -5.61 -11.94 6.72
CA PHE A 940 -4.78 -12.79 7.58
C PHE A 940 -3.35 -12.72 7.07
N GLY A 941 -2.53 -11.81 7.60
CA GLY A 941 -1.11 -11.76 7.25
C GLY A 941 -0.35 -10.46 7.55
N ASN A 942 -1.03 -9.37 7.90
CA ASN A 942 -0.38 -8.12 8.33
C ASN A 942 -0.52 -7.95 9.85
N PRO A 943 0.47 -7.36 10.55
CA PRO A 943 0.31 -7.01 11.96
C PRO A 943 -0.86 -6.04 12.16
N GLY A 944 -1.75 -6.29 13.12
CA GLY A 944 -2.97 -5.51 13.34
C GLY A 944 -4.03 -6.25 14.17
N ALA A 945 -5.24 -5.67 14.26
CA ALA A 945 -6.39 -6.34 14.86
C ALA A 945 -7.58 -6.37 13.89
N VAL A 946 -8.20 -7.53 13.73
CA VAL A 946 -9.29 -7.78 12.76
C VAL A 946 -10.56 -8.17 13.52
N ARG A 947 -11.65 -7.41 13.34
CA ARG A 947 -12.97 -7.71 13.87
C ARG A 947 -13.71 -8.67 12.94
N ASP A 948 -14.27 -9.71 13.52
CA ASP A 948 -15.17 -10.68 12.90
C ASP A 948 -16.54 -10.55 13.57
N LEU A 949 -17.55 -10.22 12.77
CA LEU A 949 -18.95 -10.14 13.18
C LEU A 949 -19.72 -11.30 12.53
N PRO A 950 -20.82 -11.78 13.16
CA PRO A 950 -21.70 -12.67 12.43
C PRO A 950 -22.26 -11.94 11.21
N TYR A 951 -22.62 -12.71 10.19
CA TYR A 951 -23.17 -12.17 8.95
C TYR A 951 -24.36 -11.24 9.27
N VAL A 952 -25.42 -11.73 9.93
CA VAL A 952 -26.56 -10.93 10.43
C VAL A 952 -26.69 -11.02 11.96
N TYR A 953 -27.39 -10.07 12.58
CA TYR A 953 -27.89 -10.18 13.96
C TYR A 953 -29.43 -10.28 14.02
N SER A 954 -29.99 -11.03 14.98
CA SER A 954 -31.42 -10.99 15.29
C SER A 954 -31.71 -9.94 16.37
N ALA A 955 -32.69 -9.05 16.16
CA ALA A 955 -33.09 -8.07 17.18
C ALA A 955 -33.55 -8.77 18.46
N GLY A 956 -32.91 -8.45 19.59
CA GLY A 956 -33.19 -9.08 20.89
C GLY A 956 -32.51 -10.43 21.16
N GLU A 957 -31.63 -10.90 20.27
CA GLU A 957 -30.75 -12.07 20.53
C GLU A 957 -29.29 -11.63 20.58
N SER A 958 -28.52 -12.19 21.50
CA SER A 958 -27.11 -11.85 21.65
C SER A 958 -26.21 -12.62 20.69
N PHE A 959 -25.06 -12.05 20.37
CA PHE A 959 -23.99 -12.70 19.60
C PHE A 959 -22.61 -12.22 20.06
N ASP A 960 -21.57 -12.99 19.73
CA ASP A 960 -20.18 -12.65 20.07
C ASP A 960 -19.51 -11.82 18.98
N VAL A 961 -18.87 -10.72 19.38
CA VAL A 961 -17.90 -9.98 18.58
C VAL A 961 -16.53 -10.59 18.87
N THR A 962 -15.81 -11.01 17.83
CA THR A 962 -14.44 -11.53 17.95
C THR A 962 -13.46 -10.55 17.33
N ILE A 963 -12.40 -10.21 18.05
CA ILE A 963 -11.29 -9.42 17.52
C ILE A 963 -10.02 -10.27 17.60
N THR A 964 -9.50 -10.67 16.45
CA THR A 964 -8.24 -11.39 16.34
C THR A 964 -7.08 -10.40 16.34
N ILE A 965 -6.13 -10.60 17.26
CA ILE A 965 -4.94 -9.77 17.45
C ILE A 965 -3.74 -10.48 16.80
N ASN A 966 -3.11 -9.82 15.82
CA ASN A 966 -1.87 -10.25 15.20
C ASN A 966 -0.76 -9.23 15.51
N PRO A 967 -0.07 -9.34 16.65
CA PRO A 967 0.91 -8.32 17.05
C PRO A 967 2.15 -8.33 16.13
N PRO A 968 2.74 -7.17 15.81
CA PRO A 968 4.04 -7.09 15.14
C PRO A 968 5.14 -7.89 15.87
N ASP A 969 6.11 -8.40 15.12
CA ASP A 969 7.27 -9.07 15.71
C ASP A 969 7.99 -8.15 16.71
N GLY A 970 8.15 -8.61 17.95
CA GLY A 970 8.80 -7.85 19.03
C GLY A 970 7.86 -7.02 19.92
N THR A 971 6.53 -7.09 19.71
CA THR A 971 5.54 -6.38 20.54
C THR A 971 5.58 -6.84 22.00
N ASP A 972 5.54 -5.90 22.95
CA ASP A 972 5.62 -6.19 24.39
C ASP A 972 4.34 -5.91 25.19
N ALA A 973 3.54 -4.94 24.77
CA ALA A 973 2.29 -4.50 25.40
C ALA A 973 1.20 -4.18 24.36
N VAL A 974 -0.01 -4.72 24.57
CA VAL A 974 -1.17 -4.55 23.66
C VAL A 974 -2.43 -4.16 24.42
N ALA A 975 -3.20 -3.22 23.90
CA ALA A 975 -4.56 -2.96 24.36
C ALA A 975 -5.46 -2.51 23.22
N LEU A 976 -6.77 -2.65 23.39
CA LEU A 976 -7.74 -2.21 22.40
C LEU A 976 -9.00 -1.62 23.03
N GLU A 977 -9.65 -0.77 22.25
CA GLU A 977 -10.98 -0.23 22.49
C GLU A 977 -11.87 -0.53 21.31
N ASP A 978 -13.07 -1.05 21.55
CA ASP A 978 -14.09 -1.23 20.53
C ASP A 978 -15.40 -0.59 20.98
N LEU A 979 -16.13 0.04 20.08
CA LEU A 979 -17.37 0.76 20.37
C LEU A 979 -18.52 0.07 19.64
N PRO A 980 -19.35 -0.71 20.36
CA PRO A 980 -20.59 -1.25 19.82
C PRO A 980 -21.61 -0.17 19.48
N PRO A 981 -22.64 -0.50 18.68
CA PRO A 981 -23.67 0.45 18.30
C PRO A 981 -24.39 1.04 19.51
N ALA A 982 -24.68 2.34 19.45
CA ALA A 982 -25.37 3.04 20.54
C ALA A 982 -26.73 2.38 20.87
N GLY A 983 -26.94 2.04 22.14
CA GLY A 983 -28.16 1.40 22.64
C GLY A 983 -28.12 -0.13 22.65
N TRP A 984 -27.07 -0.76 22.12
CA TRP A 984 -26.84 -2.20 22.26
C TRP A 984 -26.20 -2.47 23.62
N THR A 985 -26.64 -3.54 24.29
CA THR A 985 -26.13 -3.89 25.61
C THR A 985 -24.98 -4.87 25.49
N VAL A 986 -23.83 -4.57 26.09
CA VAL A 986 -22.68 -5.48 26.10
C VAL A 986 -22.81 -6.48 27.25
N GLY A 987 -22.59 -7.76 26.94
CA GLY A 987 -22.76 -8.92 27.81
C GLY A 987 -21.44 -9.49 28.33
N SER A 988 -21.30 -10.82 28.31
CA SER A 988 -20.07 -11.49 28.73
C SER A 988 -18.86 -11.08 27.89
N MET A 989 -17.68 -10.97 28.49
CA MET A 989 -16.46 -10.56 27.78
C MET A 989 -15.29 -11.46 28.16
N SER A 990 -14.27 -11.50 27.31
CA SER A 990 -13.00 -12.17 27.55
C SER A 990 -12.27 -11.60 28.77
N ASP A 991 -11.43 -12.44 29.38
CA ASP A 991 -10.59 -12.06 30.51
C ASP A 991 -9.69 -10.87 30.13
N GLY A 992 -9.75 -9.79 30.92
CA GLY A 992 -9.00 -8.56 30.66
C GLY A 992 -9.80 -7.43 30.00
N CYS A 993 -11.07 -7.67 29.63
CA CYS A 993 -11.99 -6.66 29.10
C CYS A 993 -12.92 -6.06 30.16
N GLU A 994 -13.20 -4.76 30.06
CA GLU A 994 -14.22 -4.05 30.84
C GLU A 994 -15.03 -3.09 29.94
N LEU A 995 -16.31 -2.88 30.26
CA LEU A 995 -17.13 -1.85 29.61
C LEU A 995 -16.89 -0.49 30.27
N GLY A 996 -16.51 0.49 29.47
CA GLY A 996 -16.45 1.89 29.87
C GLY A 996 -17.87 2.39 30.25
N PRO A 997 -18.10 2.78 31.52
CA PRO A 997 -19.45 3.14 31.99
C PRO A 997 -20.00 4.43 31.37
N ASP A 998 -19.13 5.33 30.90
CA ASP A 998 -19.50 6.64 30.36
C ASP A 998 -19.37 6.70 28.83
N THR A 999 -18.45 5.93 28.24
CA THR A 999 -18.19 5.91 26.79
C THR A 999 -18.93 4.80 26.05
N GLY A 1000 -19.31 3.72 26.74
CA GLY A 1000 -19.88 2.52 26.13
C GLY A 1000 -18.89 1.68 25.32
N LYS A 1001 -17.60 2.03 25.37
CA LYS A 1001 -16.52 1.27 24.71
C LYS A 1001 -16.17 0.02 25.51
N VAL A 1002 -15.93 -1.10 24.83
CA VAL A 1002 -15.30 -2.29 25.39
C VAL A 1002 -13.79 -2.08 25.36
N LYS A 1003 -13.16 -2.05 26.55
CA LYS A 1003 -11.74 -1.75 26.76
C LYS A 1003 -11.01 -3.01 27.25
N CYS A 1004 -10.07 -3.52 26.45
CA CYS A 1004 -9.38 -4.79 26.71
C CYS A 1004 -7.86 -4.60 26.80
N GLY A 1005 -7.24 -5.20 27.81
CA GLY A 1005 -5.80 -5.07 28.10
C GLY A 1005 -5.48 -4.20 29.33
N PRO A 1006 -4.22 -3.76 29.52
CA PRO A 1006 -3.07 -4.13 28.71
C PRO A 1006 -2.73 -5.62 28.86
N TYR A 1007 -2.43 -6.27 27.75
CA TYR A 1007 -1.86 -7.62 27.65
C TYR A 1007 -0.35 -7.50 27.43
N PHE A 1008 0.42 -8.48 27.90
CA PHE A 1008 1.89 -8.43 27.82
C PHE A 1008 2.45 -9.70 27.18
N ALA A 1009 3.42 -9.57 26.28
CA ALA A 1009 4.12 -10.73 25.71
C ALA A 1009 4.83 -11.56 26.80
N PRO A 1010 4.84 -12.90 26.70
CA PRO A 1010 4.32 -13.72 25.59
C PRO A 1010 2.81 -14.04 25.68
N ASP A 1011 2.14 -13.61 26.74
CA ASP A 1011 0.75 -13.97 27.07
C ASP A 1011 -0.28 -13.01 26.42
N ILE A 1012 -0.07 -12.64 25.15
CA ILE A 1012 -1.02 -11.85 24.37
C ILE A 1012 -2.09 -12.81 23.81
N PRO A 1013 -3.40 -12.58 24.08
CA PRO A 1013 -4.45 -13.44 23.54
C PRO A 1013 -4.52 -13.29 22.01
N VAL A 1014 -4.71 -14.43 21.33
CA VAL A 1014 -4.91 -14.44 19.87
C VAL A 1014 -6.26 -13.81 19.53
N ASP A 1015 -7.29 -14.11 20.33
CA ASP A 1015 -8.64 -13.58 20.15
C ASP A 1015 -9.15 -12.95 21.45
N VAL A 1016 -9.82 -11.81 21.30
CA VAL A 1016 -10.59 -11.16 22.36
C VAL A 1016 -12.04 -11.12 21.92
N THR A 1017 -12.92 -11.68 22.74
CA THR A 1017 -14.36 -11.76 22.44
C THR A 1017 -15.20 -11.01 23.45
N TYR A 1018 -16.32 -10.44 23.00
CA TYR A 1018 -17.37 -9.92 23.87
C TYR A 1018 -18.75 -10.10 23.25
N GLU A 1019 -19.75 -10.36 24.09
CA GLU A 1019 -21.13 -10.53 23.68
C GLU A 1019 -21.81 -9.16 23.54
N VAL A 1020 -22.63 -8.99 22.51
CA VAL A 1020 -23.54 -7.83 22.38
C VAL A 1020 -24.96 -8.30 22.19
N LEU A 1021 -25.90 -7.58 22.78
CA LEU A 1021 -27.34 -7.78 22.67
C LEU A 1021 -27.99 -6.54 22.04
N PRO A 1022 -28.43 -6.63 20.79
CA PRO A 1022 -29.22 -5.60 20.11
C PRO A 1022 -30.60 -5.41 20.77
N PRO A 1023 -31.14 -4.18 20.82
CA PRO A 1023 -32.51 -3.94 21.29
C PRO A 1023 -33.56 -4.75 20.50
N PRO A 1024 -34.67 -5.17 21.13
CA PRO A 1024 -35.75 -5.89 20.43
C PRO A 1024 -36.42 -5.12 19.28
N ASP A 1025 -36.24 -3.80 19.22
CA ASP A 1025 -36.74 -2.89 18.19
C ASP A 1025 -35.65 -2.40 17.22
N ALA A 1026 -34.46 -3.01 17.27
CA ALA A 1026 -33.38 -2.71 16.34
C ALA A 1026 -33.77 -3.11 14.90
N THR A 1027 -33.71 -2.15 13.98
CA THR A 1027 -34.21 -2.28 12.59
C THR A 1027 -33.18 -1.87 11.55
N ARG A 1028 -31.95 -1.54 11.99
CA ARG A 1028 -30.85 -1.02 11.16
C ARG A 1028 -29.58 -1.80 11.47
N GLU A 1029 -28.60 -1.72 10.57
CA GLU A 1029 -27.26 -2.27 10.82
C GLU A 1029 -26.63 -1.70 12.10
N GLY A 1030 -25.88 -2.54 12.80
CA GLY A 1030 -25.08 -2.16 13.95
C GLY A 1030 -23.67 -1.79 13.51
N CYS A 1031 -23.31 -0.50 13.60
CA CYS A 1031 -21.97 0.01 13.30
C CYS A 1031 -21.00 -0.13 14.48
N PHE A 1032 -19.79 -0.62 14.23
CA PHE A 1032 -18.70 -0.73 15.18
C PHE A 1032 -17.54 0.19 14.77
N THR A 1033 -16.88 0.79 15.76
CA THR A 1033 -15.62 1.51 15.55
C THR A 1033 -14.64 1.13 16.64
N GLY A 1034 -13.36 0.95 16.31
CA GLY A 1034 -12.41 0.50 17.32
C GLY A 1034 -10.96 0.78 16.95
N THR A 1035 -10.10 0.74 17.94
CA THR A 1035 -8.67 1.03 17.85
C THR A 1035 -7.90 0.02 18.71
N VAL A 1036 -6.84 -0.54 18.16
CA VAL A 1036 -5.84 -1.35 18.88
C VAL A 1036 -4.56 -0.55 19.02
N SER A 1037 -3.78 -0.78 20.07
CA SER A 1037 -2.51 -0.12 20.32
C SER A 1037 -1.44 -1.16 20.62
N PHE A 1038 -0.33 -1.09 19.89
CA PHE A 1038 0.86 -1.91 20.10
C PHE A 1038 2.01 -0.99 20.55
N ASP A 1039 2.47 -1.14 21.79
CA ASP A 1039 3.59 -0.38 22.36
C ASP A 1039 3.48 1.16 22.21
N GLY A 1040 2.25 1.68 22.27
CA GLY A 1040 1.95 3.10 22.13
C GLY A 1040 1.57 3.57 20.71
N ASN A 1041 1.56 2.66 19.73
CA ASN A 1041 1.15 2.95 18.35
C ASN A 1041 -0.28 2.49 18.11
N ASN A 1042 -1.20 3.46 17.98
CA ASN A 1042 -2.60 3.19 17.69
C ASN A 1042 -2.82 2.84 16.22
N GLN A 1043 -3.62 1.82 15.97
CA GLN A 1043 -4.08 1.37 14.66
C GLN A 1043 -5.59 1.12 14.71
N PRO A 1044 -6.34 1.38 13.63
CA PRO A 1044 -7.76 1.03 13.60
C PRO A 1044 -7.95 -0.49 13.69
N ILE A 1045 -8.99 -0.92 14.40
CA ILE A 1045 -9.46 -2.31 14.27
C ILE A 1045 -10.16 -2.43 12.92
N VAL A 1046 -9.59 -3.22 12.02
CA VAL A 1046 -10.07 -3.47 10.66
C VAL A 1046 -10.99 -4.69 10.61
N GLY A 1047 -11.41 -5.15 9.43
CA GLY A 1047 -12.38 -6.24 9.29
C GLY A 1047 -13.82 -5.73 9.24
N ASP A 1048 -14.75 -6.45 9.88
CA ASP A 1048 -16.18 -6.13 9.82
C ASP A 1048 -16.45 -4.84 10.63
N ALA A 1049 -16.93 -3.80 9.93
CA ALA A 1049 -17.25 -2.49 10.50
C ALA A 1049 -18.74 -2.34 10.87
N PHE A 1050 -19.59 -3.25 10.42
CA PHE A 1050 -21.00 -3.28 10.75
C PHE A 1050 -21.59 -4.69 10.63
N VAL A 1051 -22.72 -4.92 11.32
CA VAL A 1051 -23.53 -6.14 11.20
C VAL A 1051 -24.98 -5.79 10.84
N PRO A 1052 -25.45 -6.20 9.66
CA PRO A 1052 -26.84 -6.08 9.22
C PRO A 1052 -27.85 -6.84 10.09
N VAL A 1053 -29.09 -6.36 10.13
CA VAL A 1053 -30.20 -7.03 10.84
C VAL A 1053 -30.72 -8.22 10.03
N ALA A 1054 -30.94 -9.35 10.69
CA ALA A 1054 -31.67 -10.50 10.18
C ALA A 1054 -33.11 -10.08 9.88
N HIS A 1055 -33.40 -9.83 8.61
CA HIS A 1055 -34.77 -9.71 8.16
C HIS A 1055 -35.41 -11.10 8.21
N TYR A 1056 -36.12 -11.37 9.30
CA TYR A 1056 -36.96 -12.57 9.47
C TYR A 1056 -38.11 -12.56 8.44
N ALA A 1057 -37.82 -13.05 7.25
CA ALA A 1057 -38.73 -13.71 6.31
C ALA A 1057 -37.80 -14.58 5.45
N ASP A 1058 -37.77 -15.91 5.50
CA ASP A 1058 -38.84 -16.87 5.74
C ASP A 1058 -38.28 -18.11 6.42
N CYS A 1059 -38.67 -18.35 7.68
CA CYS A 1059 -38.80 -19.70 8.22
C CYS A 1059 -39.62 -19.60 9.51
N MET A 1060 -40.71 -20.36 9.58
CA MET A 1060 -41.58 -20.57 10.75
C MET A 1060 -42.78 -19.62 10.93
N THR A 1061 -43.73 -19.64 10.00
CA THR A 1061 -45.15 -19.81 10.40
C THR A 1061 -45.90 -20.79 9.49
N GLY A 1062 -45.74 -22.08 9.77
CA GLY A 1062 -46.60 -23.16 9.26
C GLY A 1062 -46.62 -24.34 10.24
N PRO A 1063 -47.79 -24.94 10.57
CA PRO A 1063 -47.96 -25.66 11.82
C PRO A 1063 -47.54 -27.14 11.78
N SER A 1064 -46.95 -27.57 12.89
CA SER A 1064 -46.98 -28.91 13.48
C SER A 1064 -46.32 -30.09 12.74
N GLY A 1065 -45.21 -30.55 13.32
CA GLY A 1065 -45.09 -31.94 13.76
C GLY A 1065 -43.90 -32.75 13.24
N GLY A 1066 -42.93 -33.03 14.11
CA GLY A 1066 -42.13 -34.27 14.06
C GLY A 1066 -40.61 -34.07 14.07
N LEU A 1067 -39.98 -34.45 15.19
CA LEU A 1067 -38.54 -34.47 15.45
C LEU A 1067 -37.75 -35.27 14.40
N PHE A 1068 -36.66 -34.70 13.88
CA PHE A 1068 -35.26 -35.17 14.00
C PHE A 1068 -34.40 -34.40 12.97
N ALA A 1069 -33.89 -33.23 13.37
CA ALA A 1069 -32.77 -32.57 12.70
C ALA A 1069 -31.46 -33.00 13.38
N PRO A 1070 -30.38 -33.29 12.63
CA PRO A 1070 -29.03 -33.24 13.19
C PRO A 1070 -28.45 -31.80 13.10
N PRO A 1071 -27.51 -31.45 13.99
CA PRO A 1071 -26.96 -30.11 14.17
C PRO A 1071 -25.75 -29.85 13.28
N CYS A 1072 -25.57 -28.61 12.82
CA CYS A 1072 -24.35 -28.16 12.14
C CYS A 1072 -23.19 -28.05 13.14
N GLY A 1073 -22.05 -28.68 12.83
CA GLY A 1073 -20.82 -28.56 13.58
C GLY A 1073 -19.60 -29.10 12.83
N ALA A 1074 -18.57 -28.24 12.77
CA ALA A 1074 -17.15 -28.46 12.44
C ALA A 1074 -16.75 -28.73 10.98
N LEU A 1075 -16.02 -27.76 10.40
CA LEU A 1075 -15.18 -27.91 9.20
C LEU A 1075 -13.75 -28.33 9.61
N ASP A 1076 -13.23 -29.33 8.92
CA ASP A 1076 -11.88 -29.93 9.06
C ASP A 1076 -11.01 -29.44 7.88
N TYR A 1077 -9.73 -29.13 8.14
CA TYR A 1077 -8.79 -28.57 7.16
C TYR A 1077 -8.07 -29.68 6.37
N ASP A 1078 -7.93 -29.57 5.04
CA ASP A 1078 -6.99 -30.38 4.24
C ASP A 1078 -6.20 -29.56 3.19
N LEU A 1079 -5.09 -30.14 2.75
CA LEU A 1079 -3.76 -29.60 2.42
C LEU A 1079 -3.51 -28.95 1.04
N ASP A 1080 -4.51 -28.40 0.34
CA ASP A 1080 -4.28 -27.79 -0.99
C ASP A 1080 -4.54 -26.27 -1.09
N GLY A 1081 -4.90 -25.59 0.01
CA GLY A 1081 -4.80 -24.12 0.09
C GLY A 1081 -5.80 -23.29 -0.75
N ASP A 1082 -6.95 -23.85 -1.12
CA ASP A 1082 -8.09 -23.10 -1.67
C ASP A 1082 -9.22 -23.01 -0.62
N VAL A 1083 -9.81 -21.82 -0.47
CA VAL A 1083 -11.04 -21.60 0.31
C VAL A 1083 -12.19 -21.48 -0.72
N ASP A 1084 -13.13 -22.42 -0.69
CA ASP A 1084 -14.37 -22.35 -1.48
C ASP A 1084 -15.29 -21.26 -0.90
N LEU A 1085 -15.67 -20.28 -1.73
CA LEU A 1085 -16.44 -19.08 -1.38
C LEU A 1085 -17.91 -19.14 -1.80
N GLU A 1086 -18.55 -20.32 -1.76
CA GLU A 1086 -19.98 -20.44 -2.13
C GLU A 1086 -20.95 -19.92 -1.03
N ASP A 1087 -20.48 -19.57 0.18
CA ASP A 1087 -21.33 -19.09 1.27
C ASP A 1087 -21.64 -17.57 1.26
N PHE A 1088 -21.19 -16.81 0.26
CA PHE A 1088 -21.21 -15.32 0.29
C PHE A 1088 -22.42 -14.64 -0.41
N ALA A 1089 -23.39 -15.39 -0.95
CA ALA A 1089 -24.41 -14.86 -1.86
C ALA A 1089 -25.54 -13.98 -1.24
N GLY A 1090 -25.58 -13.77 0.08
CA GLY A 1090 -26.78 -13.27 0.75
C GLY A 1090 -26.90 -11.78 1.11
N PHE A 1091 -25.91 -10.90 0.86
CA PHE A 1091 -25.88 -9.60 1.59
C PHE A 1091 -26.03 -8.32 0.75
N GLN A 1092 -27.18 -7.66 0.95
CA GLN A 1092 -27.44 -6.27 0.57
C GLN A 1092 -27.34 -5.31 1.78
N ARG A 1093 -26.51 -4.27 1.60
CA ARG A 1093 -26.68 -2.84 1.99
C ARG A 1093 -26.29 -2.31 3.39
N THR A 1094 -25.63 -1.15 3.25
CA THR A 1094 -25.66 0.15 3.97
C THR A 1094 -24.32 0.45 4.66
N PHE A 1095 -23.82 1.69 4.50
CA PHE A 1095 -22.58 2.13 5.13
C PHE A 1095 -22.92 3.15 6.20
N CYS A 1096 -22.38 2.91 7.39
CA CYS A 1096 -22.35 3.77 8.55
C CYS A 1096 -21.93 5.19 8.17
N ALA A 1097 -22.90 6.11 8.12
CA ALA A 1097 -22.60 7.54 8.07
C ALA A 1097 -22.06 7.95 9.43
N SER A 1098 -20.75 7.98 9.55
CA SER A 1098 -20.06 8.95 10.38
C SER A 1098 -19.80 10.15 9.49
#